data_AF-A0A4P1QGP2-F1
#
_entry.id   AF-A0A4P1QGP2-F1
#
_cell.length_a   1.000
_cell.length_b   1.000
_cell.length_c   1.000
_cell.angle_alpha   90.00
_cell.angle_beta   90.00
_cell.angle_gamma   90.00
#
_symmetry.space_group_name_H-M   'P 1'
#
loop_
_entity.id
_entity.type
_entity.pdbx_description
1 polymer ?
#
loop_
_entity_poly.entity_id
_entity_poly.type
_entity_poly.pdbx_seq_one_letter_code
_entity_poly.pdbx_strand_id
1 'polypeptide(L)'
;MKEKDGKTVNDYVIAYANLKDQIVFTIEGKTLEVFLTEQGIQIENISLKPKEGDGKSGILEIKLKKETDTETFSQEINGFKEDITLTEIIAKINSQTPAIDLKEKDGKTVNNYVATYSSNLKEQIIFTIEGKTLEEWLTSVNAQIEAVNLKVKAEDSKIGILEIKLKKHSETKTLLQEISGFIQDLTLDEIITKINAEATPFDLKDKNDKTIAQYINDHLLDLKDQIEFKVETIAFEEWLNKNSATIDNVSLTAKEDGGTIAILEIKISKNSETKIITREISGFKADTTLEQIITKIQTLTPPIDLADKSTKTVSQYGTQFQGVIHSQINNTIDGKNFVEWLTSFNTKVESSTLTSKAGTNNTGILEITLKRAGQTKSLSVEITGFLADMSLEEIFTKLEVATPKIDLKDKTGKTVKKYLSEFGTKLKKQIDFKIDTVEFSTWLEDQGANIEEISLKEKDTDSKIGILEIKIAKGSDSRIFNNEISGFEENKLPKAFEEDLKLDGVSDQQTVAEYITQHTDLTQKVITATKDNSQYKIFLSTNNIEFENVTLKALGGGKAALTVKVKDATDPSNTLEKSFEISGFKAGEPATIEEAAEQGLLITADKSASTYEADVTAIKEWFKTNASNTGHRRFEQSDDGWTLKKTRKDKSPLKIGKSILFNAKWGTYKDRVRSADNSGNYGQMQVEKDGSGEITKIFIEYTLTGGTEKYTAEIWKQ
;
A
#
# COMPACT_ATOMS: atom_id res chain seq x y z
N MET A 1 -26.38 -104.39 -12.57
CA MET A 1 -26.43 -103.41 -13.68
C MET A 1 -25.74 -104.03 -14.90
N LYS A 2 -26.34 -103.98 -16.10
CA LYS A 2 -25.70 -104.42 -17.37
C LYS A 2 -24.51 -103.53 -17.69
N GLU A 3 -23.50 -104.03 -18.39
CA GLU A 3 -22.42 -103.22 -18.99
C GLU A 3 -21.68 -102.27 -18.03
N LYS A 4 -21.71 -102.56 -16.71
CA LYS A 4 -21.08 -101.75 -15.66
C LYS A 4 -19.56 -101.92 -15.61
N ASP A 5 -19.08 -103.09 -16.04
CA ASP A 5 -17.68 -103.43 -15.96
C ASP A 5 -16.86 -102.51 -16.89
N GLY A 6 -15.74 -101.98 -16.38
CA GLY A 6 -14.89 -101.04 -17.10
C GLY A 6 -15.33 -99.57 -17.08
N LYS A 7 -16.53 -99.25 -16.56
CA LYS A 7 -17.00 -97.86 -16.39
C LYS A 7 -16.91 -97.43 -14.93
N THR A 8 -16.59 -96.16 -14.67
CA THR A 8 -16.81 -95.58 -13.33
C THR A 8 -18.32 -95.38 -13.11
N VAL A 9 -18.76 -95.21 -11.86
CA VAL A 9 -20.18 -94.97 -11.57
C VAL A 9 -20.69 -93.70 -12.27
N ASN A 10 -19.89 -92.64 -12.31
CA ASN A 10 -20.26 -91.38 -12.97
C ASN A 10 -20.34 -91.55 -14.49
N ASP A 11 -19.34 -92.19 -15.12
CA ASP A 11 -19.36 -92.48 -16.56
C ASP A 11 -20.58 -93.32 -16.93
N TYR A 12 -20.95 -94.26 -16.05
CA TYR A 12 -22.09 -95.13 -16.24
C TYR A 12 -23.41 -94.35 -16.25
N VAL A 13 -23.62 -93.44 -15.29
CA VAL A 13 -24.83 -92.61 -15.23
C VAL A 13 -24.95 -91.68 -16.42
N ILE A 14 -23.81 -91.13 -16.90
CA ILE A 14 -23.78 -90.28 -18.10
C ILE A 14 -24.10 -91.10 -19.35
N ALA A 15 -23.53 -92.31 -19.46
CA ALA A 15 -23.71 -93.17 -20.63
C ALA A 15 -25.16 -93.71 -20.77
N TYR A 16 -25.88 -93.90 -19.65
CA TYR A 16 -27.23 -94.48 -19.66
C TYR A 16 -28.25 -93.54 -19.02
N ALA A 17 -28.89 -92.73 -19.86
CA ALA A 17 -29.97 -91.82 -19.43
C ALA A 17 -31.17 -92.55 -18.80
N ASN A 18 -31.44 -93.80 -19.20
CA ASN A 18 -32.46 -94.65 -18.60
C ASN A 18 -31.81 -95.82 -17.83
N LEU A 19 -31.63 -95.65 -16.53
CA LEU A 19 -31.07 -96.70 -15.66
C LEU A 19 -32.00 -97.91 -15.49
N LYS A 20 -33.30 -97.77 -15.80
CA LYS A 20 -34.30 -98.83 -15.68
C LYS A 20 -33.96 -100.06 -16.52
N ASP A 21 -33.57 -99.85 -17.77
CA ASP A 21 -33.27 -100.91 -18.74
C ASP A 21 -31.95 -101.65 -18.42
N GLN A 22 -31.14 -101.04 -17.55
CA GLN A 22 -29.84 -101.54 -17.11
C GLN A 22 -29.93 -102.49 -15.91
N ILE A 23 -31.10 -102.61 -15.28
CA ILE A 23 -31.30 -103.51 -14.15
C ILE A 23 -31.49 -104.94 -14.69
N VAL A 24 -30.60 -105.86 -14.30
CA VAL A 24 -30.64 -107.29 -14.66
C VAL A 24 -31.40 -108.15 -13.64
N PHE A 25 -31.91 -107.52 -12.59
CA PHE A 25 -32.57 -108.20 -11.49
C PHE A 25 -33.94 -108.76 -11.94
N THR A 26 -34.18 -110.04 -11.64
CA THR A 26 -35.44 -110.74 -11.92
C THR A 26 -36.05 -111.30 -10.65
N ILE A 27 -37.36 -111.20 -10.51
CA ILE A 27 -38.14 -111.83 -9.42
C ILE A 27 -39.11 -112.82 -10.06
N GLU A 28 -39.16 -114.06 -9.55
CA GLU A 28 -40.05 -115.12 -10.06
C GLU A 28 -39.92 -115.35 -11.59
N GLY A 29 -38.69 -115.21 -12.12
CA GLY A 29 -38.42 -115.36 -13.55
C GLY A 29 -38.86 -114.18 -14.43
N LYS A 30 -39.40 -113.10 -13.86
CA LYS A 30 -39.83 -111.88 -14.56
C LYS A 30 -38.85 -110.73 -14.31
N THR A 31 -38.76 -109.77 -15.23
CA THR A 31 -37.98 -108.55 -14.99
C THR A 31 -38.56 -107.77 -13.82
N LEU A 32 -37.73 -106.98 -13.10
CA LEU A 32 -38.19 -106.17 -11.97
C LEU A 32 -39.42 -105.32 -12.34
N GLU A 33 -39.44 -104.69 -13.51
CA GLU A 33 -40.57 -103.89 -13.97
C GLU A 33 -41.85 -104.71 -14.16
N VAL A 34 -41.77 -105.87 -14.82
CA VAL A 34 -42.94 -106.72 -15.08
C VAL A 34 -43.50 -107.24 -13.76
N PHE A 35 -42.62 -107.72 -12.87
CA PHE A 35 -43.03 -108.18 -11.54
C PHE A 35 -43.71 -107.07 -10.74
N LEU A 36 -43.09 -105.88 -10.64
CA LEU A 36 -43.66 -104.77 -9.88
C LEU A 36 -45.01 -104.31 -10.45
N THR A 37 -45.15 -104.27 -11.77
CA THR A 37 -46.40 -103.89 -12.45
C THR A 37 -47.53 -104.87 -12.13
N GLU A 38 -47.27 -106.18 -12.13
CA GLU A 38 -48.27 -107.20 -11.75
C GLU A 38 -48.71 -107.08 -10.28
N GLN A 39 -47.84 -106.58 -9.40
CA GLN A 39 -48.15 -106.32 -8.00
C GLN A 39 -48.83 -104.96 -7.76
N GLY A 40 -49.05 -104.17 -8.81
CA GLY A 40 -49.60 -102.82 -8.75
C GLY A 40 -48.63 -101.75 -8.21
N ILE A 41 -47.31 -101.98 -8.32
CA ILE A 41 -46.25 -101.08 -7.84
C ILE A 41 -45.62 -100.35 -9.03
N GLN A 42 -45.50 -99.03 -8.93
CA GLN A 42 -44.86 -98.16 -9.92
C GLN A 42 -43.45 -97.77 -9.49
N ILE A 43 -42.54 -97.62 -10.46
CA ILE A 43 -41.19 -97.05 -10.24
C ILE A 43 -41.27 -95.54 -10.52
N GLU A 44 -41.06 -94.70 -9.51
CA GLU A 44 -41.07 -93.24 -9.65
C GLU A 44 -39.73 -92.71 -10.17
N ASN A 45 -38.61 -93.20 -9.61
CA ASN A 45 -37.28 -92.74 -9.97
C ASN A 45 -36.24 -93.83 -9.75
N ILE A 46 -35.20 -93.83 -10.58
CA ILE A 46 -34.01 -94.66 -10.41
C ILE A 46 -32.81 -93.74 -10.47
N SER A 47 -31.98 -93.77 -9.44
CA SER A 47 -30.70 -93.05 -9.44
C SER A 47 -29.57 -93.97 -9.02
N LEU A 48 -28.38 -93.71 -9.54
CA LEU A 48 -27.16 -94.40 -9.16
C LEU A 48 -26.14 -93.32 -8.78
N LYS A 49 -25.53 -93.43 -7.60
CA LYS A 49 -24.49 -92.50 -7.13
C LYS A 49 -23.25 -93.29 -6.72
N PRO A 50 -22.04 -92.74 -6.85
CA PRO A 50 -20.84 -93.38 -6.32
C PRO A 50 -20.97 -93.60 -4.81
N LYS A 51 -20.54 -94.75 -4.31
CA LYS A 51 -20.41 -94.98 -2.88
C LYS A 51 -19.16 -94.24 -2.38
N GLU A 52 -19.29 -93.49 -1.29
CA GLU A 52 -18.14 -92.81 -0.69
C GLU A 52 -17.10 -93.83 -0.20
N GLY A 53 -15.83 -93.60 -0.57
CA GLY A 53 -14.67 -94.26 0.02
C GLY A 53 -14.10 -95.49 -0.70
N ASP A 54 -14.78 -96.08 -1.68
CA ASP A 54 -14.25 -97.27 -2.40
C ASP A 54 -14.04 -97.09 -3.91
N GLY A 55 -14.69 -96.09 -4.53
CA GLY A 55 -14.59 -95.79 -5.96
C GLY A 55 -15.02 -96.91 -6.92
N LYS A 56 -15.39 -98.09 -6.41
CA LYS A 56 -15.62 -99.35 -7.14
C LYS A 56 -17.07 -99.81 -7.04
N SER A 57 -17.86 -99.12 -6.24
CA SER A 57 -19.24 -99.46 -5.96
C SER A 57 -20.14 -98.24 -6.12
N GLY A 58 -21.36 -98.46 -6.59
CA GLY A 58 -22.40 -97.45 -6.67
C GLY A 58 -23.59 -97.83 -5.81
N ILE A 59 -24.30 -96.85 -5.25
CA ILE A 59 -25.57 -97.04 -4.56
C ILE A 59 -26.70 -96.80 -5.55
N LEU A 60 -27.39 -97.88 -5.94
CA LEU A 60 -28.59 -97.83 -6.76
C LEU A 60 -29.80 -97.59 -5.84
N GLU A 61 -30.50 -96.49 -6.05
CA GLU A 61 -31.72 -96.12 -5.33
C GLU A 61 -32.91 -96.21 -6.30
N ILE A 62 -33.86 -97.09 -6.02
CA ILE A 62 -35.11 -97.27 -6.78
C ILE A 62 -36.27 -96.84 -5.89
N LYS A 63 -36.93 -95.74 -6.25
CA LYS A 63 -38.10 -95.24 -5.55
C LYS A 63 -39.36 -95.90 -6.11
N LEU A 64 -40.06 -96.64 -5.26
CA LEU A 64 -41.25 -97.44 -5.57
C LEU A 64 -42.50 -96.80 -4.95
N LYS A 65 -43.64 -96.96 -5.61
CA LYS A 65 -44.93 -96.45 -5.14
C LYS A 65 -46.06 -97.44 -5.37
N LYS A 66 -46.88 -97.68 -4.33
CA LYS A 66 -48.14 -98.43 -4.44
C LYS A 66 -49.24 -97.57 -3.82
N GLU A 67 -50.21 -97.15 -4.64
CA GLU A 67 -51.23 -96.19 -4.23
C GLU A 67 -50.62 -94.90 -3.64
N THR A 68 -50.77 -94.67 -2.34
CA THR A 68 -50.21 -93.51 -1.63
C THR A 68 -48.85 -93.78 -0.97
N ASP A 69 -48.46 -95.03 -0.80
CA ASP A 69 -47.26 -95.40 -0.08
C ASP A 69 -46.04 -95.37 -1.01
N THR A 70 -44.95 -94.78 -0.53
CA THR A 70 -43.67 -94.74 -1.25
C THR A 70 -42.55 -95.30 -0.39
N GLU A 71 -41.74 -96.20 -0.97
CA GLU A 71 -40.51 -96.69 -0.37
C GLU A 71 -39.33 -96.54 -1.33
N THR A 72 -38.12 -96.43 -0.80
CA THR A 72 -36.90 -96.46 -1.61
C THR A 72 -36.14 -97.73 -1.30
N PHE A 73 -35.96 -98.55 -2.34
CA PHE A 73 -35.08 -99.69 -2.30
C PHE A 73 -33.66 -99.22 -2.66
N SER A 74 -32.72 -99.36 -1.72
CA SER A 74 -31.32 -99.02 -1.93
C SER A 74 -30.46 -100.27 -1.94
N GLN A 75 -29.65 -100.43 -2.97
CA GLN A 75 -28.77 -101.58 -3.16
C GLN A 75 -27.38 -101.12 -3.60
N GLU A 76 -26.37 -101.61 -2.91
CA GLU A 76 -24.99 -101.45 -3.34
C GLU A 76 -24.71 -102.36 -4.54
N ILE A 77 -24.15 -101.76 -5.59
CA ILE A 77 -23.77 -102.41 -6.84
C ILE A 77 -22.25 -102.34 -6.97
N ASN A 78 -21.61 -103.50 -6.82
CA ASN A 78 -20.15 -103.62 -6.90
C ASN A 78 -19.67 -103.89 -8.34
N GLY A 79 -18.38 -103.64 -8.55
CA GLY A 79 -17.66 -104.00 -9.79
C GLY A 79 -17.70 -102.91 -10.86
N PHE A 80 -17.81 -101.65 -10.46
CA PHE A 80 -17.43 -100.51 -11.29
C PHE A 80 -15.91 -100.32 -11.27
N LYS A 81 -15.38 -99.59 -12.25
CA LYS A 81 -13.96 -99.19 -12.30
C LYS A 81 -13.72 -98.05 -11.28
N GLU A 82 -12.58 -98.11 -10.59
CA GLU A 82 -12.10 -97.07 -9.68
C GLU A 82 -11.97 -95.71 -10.39
N ASP A 83 -12.56 -94.66 -9.79
CA ASP A 83 -12.46 -93.30 -10.30
C ASP A 83 -11.34 -92.53 -9.57
N ILE A 84 -10.46 -91.86 -10.33
CA ILE A 84 -9.38 -91.04 -9.77
C ILE A 84 -9.91 -89.64 -9.41
N THR A 85 -9.71 -89.20 -8.17
CA THR A 85 -10.17 -87.89 -7.68
C THR A 85 -9.30 -86.73 -8.16
N LEU A 86 -9.80 -85.48 -8.10
CA LEU A 86 -8.98 -84.31 -8.40
C LEU A 86 -7.75 -84.19 -7.48
N THR A 87 -7.83 -84.68 -6.24
CA THR A 87 -6.70 -84.72 -5.30
C THR A 87 -5.59 -85.64 -5.81
N GLU A 88 -5.96 -86.83 -6.27
CA GLU A 88 -5.01 -87.81 -6.80
C GLU A 88 -4.45 -87.38 -8.16
N ILE A 89 -5.27 -86.73 -8.99
CA ILE A 89 -4.81 -86.07 -10.23
C ILE A 89 -3.72 -85.04 -9.92
N ILE A 90 -3.96 -84.13 -8.96
CA ILE A 90 -2.99 -83.12 -8.54
C ILE A 90 -1.72 -83.76 -7.97
N ALA A 91 -1.86 -84.75 -7.08
CA ALA A 91 -0.73 -85.47 -6.50
C ALA A 91 0.12 -86.16 -7.56
N LYS A 92 -0.53 -86.71 -8.60
CA LYS A 92 0.15 -87.37 -9.72
C LYS A 92 0.84 -86.38 -10.65
N ILE A 93 0.26 -85.20 -10.89
CA ILE A 93 0.92 -84.11 -11.61
C ILE A 93 2.17 -83.65 -10.85
N ASN A 94 2.03 -83.41 -9.54
CA ASN A 94 3.13 -82.93 -8.68
C ASN A 94 4.28 -83.94 -8.51
N SER A 95 4.03 -85.24 -8.74
CA SER A 95 5.06 -86.27 -8.67
C SER A 95 5.82 -86.49 -9.99
N GLN A 96 5.40 -85.85 -11.08
CA GLN A 96 6.10 -85.98 -12.37
C GLN A 96 7.40 -85.17 -12.40
N THR A 97 8.36 -85.68 -13.15
CA THR A 97 9.59 -84.97 -13.53
C THR A 97 9.78 -85.07 -15.05
N PRO A 98 10.01 -83.94 -15.76
CA PRO A 98 10.08 -82.56 -15.26
C PRO A 98 8.72 -82.04 -14.77
N ALA A 99 8.76 -81.07 -13.85
CA ALA A 99 7.56 -80.35 -13.39
C ALA A 99 6.98 -79.47 -14.50
N ILE A 100 5.78 -78.93 -14.28
CA ILE A 100 5.16 -77.98 -15.21
C ILE A 100 6.07 -76.76 -15.40
N ASP A 101 6.28 -76.37 -16.66
CA ASP A 101 7.02 -75.16 -17.04
C ASP A 101 6.27 -74.36 -18.13
N LEU A 102 6.81 -73.21 -18.56
CA LEU A 102 6.26 -72.34 -19.59
C LEU A 102 7.25 -72.11 -20.75
N LYS A 103 6.73 -72.05 -21.98
CA LYS A 103 7.48 -71.65 -23.19
C LYS A 103 7.89 -70.19 -23.10
N GLU A 104 8.98 -69.78 -23.76
CA GLU A 104 9.32 -68.36 -24.02
C GLU A 104 9.37 -67.44 -22.78
N LYS A 105 9.58 -68.00 -21.58
CA LYS A 105 9.70 -67.24 -20.32
C LYS A 105 11.05 -66.54 -20.16
N ASP A 106 12.09 -67.09 -20.76
CA ASP A 106 13.46 -66.58 -20.65
C ASP A 106 13.54 -65.15 -21.20
N GLY A 107 14.19 -64.26 -20.44
CA GLY A 107 14.33 -62.85 -20.82
C GLY A 107 13.10 -61.96 -20.58
N LYS A 108 12.00 -62.49 -20.06
CA LYS A 108 10.79 -61.72 -19.70
C LYS A 108 10.60 -61.64 -18.19
N THR A 109 10.06 -60.53 -17.67
CA THR A 109 9.51 -60.49 -16.32
C THR A 109 8.17 -61.24 -16.31
N VAL A 110 7.71 -61.71 -15.14
CA VAL A 110 6.40 -62.36 -15.03
C VAL A 110 5.27 -61.46 -15.55
N ASN A 111 5.29 -60.17 -15.24
CA ASN A 111 4.28 -59.21 -15.70
C ASN A 111 4.30 -59.05 -17.23
N ASN A 112 5.49 -58.91 -17.85
CA ASN A 112 5.61 -58.83 -19.31
C ASN A 112 5.14 -60.12 -19.98
N TYR A 113 5.44 -61.26 -19.37
CA TYR A 113 4.98 -62.55 -19.84
C TYR A 113 3.45 -62.65 -19.81
N VAL A 114 2.81 -62.27 -18.69
CA VAL A 114 1.35 -62.23 -18.56
C VAL A 114 0.74 -61.29 -19.59
N ALA A 115 1.29 -60.09 -19.77
CA ALA A 115 0.79 -59.13 -20.77
C ALA A 115 0.87 -59.68 -22.20
N THR A 116 1.87 -60.52 -22.50
CA THR A 116 2.05 -61.12 -23.82
C THR A 116 1.14 -62.32 -24.06
N TYR A 117 0.99 -63.21 -23.07
CA TYR A 117 0.35 -64.53 -23.24
C TYR A 117 -0.93 -64.73 -22.41
N SER A 118 -1.52 -63.70 -21.78
CA SER A 118 -2.70 -63.88 -20.91
C SER A 118 -3.89 -64.55 -21.61
N SER A 119 -4.09 -64.29 -22.90
CA SER A 119 -5.20 -64.85 -23.69
C SER A 119 -4.99 -66.31 -24.09
N ASN A 120 -3.75 -66.81 -24.08
CA ASN A 120 -3.40 -68.17 -24.49
C ASN A 120 -2.43 -68.87 -23.52
N LEU A 121 -2.43 -68.47 -22.24
CA LEU A 121 -1.50 -68.97 -21.22
C LEU A 121 -1.55 -70.50 -21.08
N LYS A 122 -2.72 -71.10 -21.30
CA LYS A 122 -2.94 -72.55 -21.34
C LYS A 122 -2.06 -73.25 -22.39
N GLU A 123 -1.87 -72.66 -23.57
CA GLU A 123 -1.08 -73.22 -24.68
C GLU A 123 0.43 -73.12 -24.45
N GLN A 124 0.82 -72.26 -23.50
CA GLN A 124 2.22 -72.05 -23.13
C GLN A 124 2.74 -73.08 -22.12
N ILE A 125 1.86 -73.89 -21.53
CA ILE A 125 2.23 -74.94 -20.57
C ILE A 125 3.05 -76.02 -21.28
N ILE A 126 4.24 -76.29 -20.74
CA ILE A 126 5.10 -77.42 -21.11
C ILE A 126 5.01 -78.46 -19.98
N PHE A 127 4.29 -79.55 -20.25
CA PHE A 127 4.19 -80.67 -19.32
C PHE A 127 3.76 -81.94 -20.04
N THR A 128 4.39 -83.05 -19.72
CA THR A 128 4.04 -84.37 -20.24
C THR A 128 3.90 -85.37 -19.11
N ILE A 129 2.82 -86.14 -19.14
CA ILE A 129 2.54 -87.21 -18.18
C ILE A 129 2.01 -88.41 -18.95
N GLU A 130 2.60 -89.58 -18.71
CA GLU A 130 2.26 -90.82 -19.43
C GLU A 130 2.33 -90.67 -20.97
N GLY A 131 3.29 -89.87 -21.46
CA GLY A 131 3.49 -89.60 -22.89
C GLY A 131 2.45 -88.70 -23.54
N LYS A 132 1.55 -88.09 -22.76
CA LYS A 132 0.52 -87.14 -23.22
C LYS A 132 0.78 -85.74 -22.69
N THR A 133 0.31 -84.71 -23.38
CA THR A 133 0.26 -83.34 -22.82
C THR A 133 -0.68 -83.29 -21.61
N LEU A 134 -0.56 -82.25 -20.77
CA LEU A 134 -1.44 -82.08 -19.61
C LEU A 134 -2.92 -82.16 -19.99
N GLU A 135 -3.33 -81.50 -21.08
CA GLU A 135 -4.72 -81.46 -21.52
C GLU A 135 -5.22 -82.81 -22.05
N GLU A 136 -4.43 -83.49 -22.88
CA GLU A 136 -4.75 -84.82 -23.39
C GLU A 136 -4.85 -85.85 -22.26
N TRP A 137 -3.97 -85.75 -21.27
CA TRP A 137 -3.98 -86.64 -20.12
C TRP A 137 -5.19 -86.38 -19.22
N LEU A 138 -5.48 -85.12 -18.87
CA LEU A 138 -6.66 -84.74 -18.09
C LEU A 138 -7.94 -85.25 -18.76
N THR A 139 -8.06 -85.10 -20.09
CA THR A 139 -9.19 -85.63 -20.86
C THR A 139 -9.33 -87.14 -20.69
N SER A 140 -8.23 -87.89 -20.67
CA SER A 140 -8.26 -89.35 -20.48
C SER A 140 -8.66 -89.82 -19.08
N VAL A 141 -8.67 -88.92 -18.09
CA VAL A 141 -9.16 -89.16 -16.73
C VAL A 141 -10.46 -88.38 -16.42
N ASN A 142 -11.16 -87.93 -17.46
CA ASN A 142 -12.41 -87.16 -17.39
C ASN A 142 -12.30 -85.86 -16.58
N ALA A 143 -11.16 -85.20 -16.64
CA ALA A 143 -10.91 -83.87 -16.09
C ALA A 143 -10.57 -82.87 -17.21
N GLN A 144 -10.69 -81.58 -16.92
CA GLN A 144 -10.34 -80.50 -17.85
C GLN A 144 -9.75 -79.29 -17.12
N ILE A 145 -9.04 -78.44 -17.86
CA ILE A 145 -8.58 -77.13 -17.37
C ILE A 145 -9.71 -76.13 -17.58
N GLU A 146 -10.22 -75.55 -16.49
CA GLU A 146 -11.25 -74.50 -16.51
C GLU A 146 -10.64 -73.11 -16.70
N ALA A 147 -9.51 -72.82 -16.04
CA ALA A 147 -8.81 -71.54 -16.15
C ALA A 147 -7.33 -71.69 -15.81
N VAL A 148 -6.50 -70.81 -16.38
CA VAL A 148 -5.07 -70.68 -16.07
C VAL A 148 -4.75 -69.21 -15.79
N ASN A 149 -4.01 -68.94 -14.73
CA ASN A 149 -3.53 -67.61 -14.39
C ASN A 149 -2.06 -67.67 -13.95
N LEU A 150 -1.31 -66.59 -14.13
CA LEU A 150 0.07 -66.46 -13.68
C LEU A 150 0.22 -65.14 -12.93
N LYS A 151 0.79 -65.19 -11.72
CA LYS A 151 1.06 -64.01 -10.90
C LYS A 151 2.51 -64.00 -10.42
N VAL A 152 3.04 -62.83 -10.10
CA VAL A 152 4.36 -62.70 -9.47
C VAL A 152 4.33 -63.29 -8.07
N LYS A 153 5.38 -64.03 -7.67
CA LYS A 153 5.57 -64.46 -6.28
C LYS A 153 5.95 -63.25 -5.44
N ALA A 154 5.25 -63.03 -4.31
CA ALA A 154 5.31 -61.79 -3.52
C ALA A 154 6.70 -61.37 -3.00
N GLU A 155 7.69 -62.26 -3.03
CA GLU A 155 9.06 -62.01 -2.53
C GLU A 155 10.17 -62.31 -3.55
N ASP A 156 9.82 -62.79 -4.76
CA ASP A 156 10.80 -63.08 -5.80
C ASP A 156 10.19 -62.84 -7.19
N SER A 157 10.51 -61.71 -7.80
CA SER A 157 9.99 -61.34 -9.12
C SER A 157 10.54 -62.21 -10.26
N LYS A 158 11.54 -63.06 -10.00
CA LYS A 158 12.05 -64.08 -10.93
C LYS A 158 11.18 -65.34 -10.98
N ILE A 159 10.21 -65.45 -10.07
CA ILE A 159 9.33 -66.62 -9.95
C ILE A 159 7.87 -66.20 -10.17
N GLY A 160 7.21 -66.90 -11.09
CA GLY A 160 5.76 -66.83 -11.27
C GLY A 160 5.03 -67.97 -10.55
N ILE A 161 3.85 -67.69 -10.02
CA ILE A 161 2.92 -68.69 -9.49
C ILE A 161 1.87 -68.96 -10.56
N LEU A 162 1.95 -70.14 -11.19
CA LEU A 162 0.98 -70.63 -12.16
C LEU A 162 -0.18 -71.30 -11.42
N GLU A 163 -1.38 -70.74 -11.56
CA GLU A 163 -2.63 -71.22 -11.00
C GLU A 163 -3.43 -71.96 -12.09
N ILE A 164 -3.57 -73.28 -11.99
CA ILE A 164 -4.34 -74.10 -12.95
C ILE A 164 -5.60 -74.60 -12.25
N LYS A 165 -6.76 -74.07 -12.62
CA LYS A 165 -8.05 -74.53 -12.09
C LYS A 165 -8.54 -75.73 -12.89
N LEU A 166 -8.59 -76.89 -12.24
CA LEU A 166 -9.06 -78.15 -12.80
C LEU A 166 -10.53 -78.36 -12.46
N LYS A 167 -11.27 -78.95 -13.39
CA LYS A 167 -12.67 -79.34 -13.24
C LYS A 167 -12.87 -80.80 -13.61
N LYS A 168 -13.56 -81.55 -12.75
CA LYS A 168 -14.00 -82.91 -13.02
C LYS A 168 -15.44 -83.05 -12.53
N HIS A 169 -16.35 -83.34 -13.44
CA HIS A 169 -17.80 -83.27 -13.19
C HIS A 169 -18.20 -81.90 -12.59
N SER A 170 -18.75 -81.88 -11.37
CA SER A 170 -19.12 -80.68 -10.62
C SER A 170 -18.03 -80.18 -9.65
N GLU A 171 -16.95 -80.93 -9.45
CA GLU A 171 -15.86 -80.55 -8.54
C GLU A 171 -14.84 -79.68 -9.27
N THR A 172 -14.30 -78.67 -8.58
CA THR A 172 -13.16 -77.87 -9.05
C THR A 172 -12.08 -77.79 -7.98
N LYS A 173 -10.81 -77.90 -8.39
CA LYS A 173 -9.63 -77.68 -7.52
C LYS A 173 -8.55 -76.91 -8.27
N THR A 174 -7.77 -76.12 -7.53
CA THR A 174 -6.65 -75.35 -8.10
C THR A 174 -5.34 -76.05 -7.81
N LEU A 175 -4.56 -76.30 -8.85
CA LEU A 175 -3.15 -76.66 -8.79
C LEU A 175 -2.31 -75.38 -8.80
N LEU A 176 -1.31 -75.30 -7.92
CA LEU A 176 -0.35 -74.20 -7.86
C LEU A 176 1.04 -74.73 -8.20
N GLN A 177 1.72 -74.08 -9.14
CA GLN A 177 3.09 -74.41 -9.52
C GLN A 177 3.97 -73.15 -9.50
N GLU A 178 5.16 -73.26 -8.90
CA GLU A 178 6.19 -72.23 -9.04
C GLU A 178 6.96 -72.42 -10.35
N ILE A 179 7.06 -71.34 -11.13
CA ILE A 179 7.75 -71.29 -12.42
C ILE A 179 8.94 -70.33 -12.27
N SER A 180 10.15 -70.88 -12.25
CA SER A 180 11.40 -70.12 -12.19
C SER A 180 11.94 -69.81 -13.59
N GLY A 181 12.84 -68.81 -13.71
CA GLY A 181 13.53 -68.48 -14.97
C GLY A 181 13.15 -67.13 -15.58
N PHE A 182 12.23 -66.38 -14.96
CA PHE A 182 11.94 -65.01 -15.35
C PHE A 182 13.09 -64.06 -14.94
N ILE A 183 13.24 -62.95 -15.66
CA ILE A 183 14.17 -61.88 -15.25
C ILE A 183 13.58 -61.06 -14.10
N GLN A 184 14.47 -60.53 -13.26
CA GLN A 184 14.09 -59.68 -12.14
C GLN A 184 13.46 -58.39 -12.65
N ASP A 185 12.32 -58.01 -12.09
CA ASP A 185 11.76 -56.67 -12.25
C ASP A 185 12.36 -55.77 -11.15
N LEU A 186 13.24 -54.84 -11.53
CA LEU A 186 13.89 -53.92 -10.59
C LEU A 186 12.95 -52.76 -10.23
N THR A 187 12.83 -52.44 -8.95
CA THR A 187 12.19 -51.20 -8.49
C THR A 187 12.97 -49.96 -8.97
N LEU A 188 12.33 -48.78 -8.97
CA LEU A 188 13.02 -47.54 -9.32
C LEU A 188 14.20 -47.27 -8.36
N ASP A 189 14.08 -47.63 -7.08
CA ASP A 189 15.17 -47.54 -6.10
C ASP A 189 16.37 -48.42 -6.43
N GLU A 190 16.14 -49.67 -6.83
CA GLU A 190 17.21 -50.57 -7.26
C GLU A 190 17.89 -50.07 -8.55
N ILE A 191 17.11 -49.49 -9.47
CA ILE A 191 17.63 -48.84 -10.69
C ILE A 191 18.56 -47.68 -10.32
N ILE A 192 18.13 -46.76 -9.46
CA ILE A 192 18.97 -45.62 -9.02
C ILE A 192 20.22 -46.10 -8.27
N THR A 193 20.09 -47.14 -7.43
CA THR A 193 21.22 -47.74 -6.71
C THR A 193 22.28 -48.28 -7.67
N LYS A 194 21.86 -48.99 -8.72
CA LYS A 194 22.78 -49.48 -9.76
C LYS A 194 23.44 -48.34 -10.54
N ILE A 195 22.70 -47.31 -10.92
CA ILE A 195 23.25 -46.11 -11.60
C ILE A 195 24.32 -45.42 -10.73
N ASN A 196 24.08 -45.31 -9.43
CA ASN A 196 25.02 -44.68 -8.49
C ASN A 196 26.26 -45.54 -8.21
N ALA A 197 26.17 -46.87 -8.40
CA ALA A 197 27.27 -47.80 -8.15
C ALA A 197 28.24 -47.93 -9.33
N GLU A 198 27.86 -47.46 -10.52
CA GLU A 198 28.73 -47.48 -11.70
C GLU A 198 29.95 -46.59 -11.51
N ALA A 199 31.12 -47.13 -11.87
CA ALA A 199 32.39 -46.40 -11.80
C ALA A 199 32.62 -45.48 -13.00
N THR A 200 31.87 -45.65 -14.10
CA THR A 200 31.99 -44.75 -15.25
C THR A 200 31.43 -43.37 -14.88
N PRO A 201 32.20 -42.29 -15.09
CA PRO A 201 31.69 -40.96 -14.79
C PRO A 201 30.57 -40.61 -15.77
N PHE A 202 29.58 -39.87 -15.27
CA PHE A 202 28.65 -39.17 -16.16
C PHE A 202 29.42 -38.11 -16.93
N ASP A 203 29.27 -38.08 -18.25
CA ASP A 203 29.80 -37.02 -19.08
C ASP A 203 28.83 -36.57 -20.19
N LEU A 204 29.21 -35.54 -20.95
CA LEU A 204 28.51 -34.96 -22.07
C LEU A 204 29.45 -34.87 -23.29
N LYS A 205 28.95 -35.25 -24.46
CA LYS A 205 29.69 -35.19 -25.73
C LYS A 205 30.07 -33.76 -26.09
N ASP A 206 31.22 -33.53 -26.73
CA ASP A 206 31.61 -32.25 -27.36
C ASP A 206 31.44 -30.99 -26.46
N LYS A 207 31.62 -31.13 -25.14
CA LYS A 207 31.49 -30.02 -24.17
C LYS A 207 32.73 -29.12 -24.06
N ASN A 208 33.91 -29.64 -24.41
CA ASN A 208 35.19 -29.10 -23.97
C ASN A 208 35.57 -27.76 -24.61
N ASP A 209 35.04 -27.45 -25.81
CA ASP A 209 35.30 -26.22 -26.55
C ASP A 209 34.19 -25.16 -26.37
N LYS A 210 33.15 -25.48 -25.59
CA LYS A 210 31.96 -24.64 -25.37
C LYS A 210 31.85 -24.20 -23.93
N THR A 211 31.36 -22.97 -23.71
CA THR A 211 30.88 -22.58 -22.38
C THR A 211 29.57 -23.31 -22.08
N ILE A 212 29.21 -23.44 -20.80
CA ILE A 212 27.94 -24.10 -20.40
C ILE A 212 26.73 -23.48 -21.11
N ALA A 213 26.70 -22.14 -21.23
CA ALA A 213 25.60 -21.44 -21.90
C ALA A 213 25.53 -21.75 -23.40
N GLN A 214 26.68 -21.78 -24.09
CA GLN A 214 26.76 -22.20 -25.50
C GLN A 214 26.28 -23.64 -25.65
N TYR A 215 26.74 -24.53 -24.77
CA TYR A 215 26.37 -25.93 -24.78
C TYR A 215 24.85 -26.15 -24.63
N ILE A 216 24.22 -25.46 -23.66
CA ILE A 216 22.76 -25.52 -23.45
C ILE A 216 22.01 -25.02 -24.69
N ASN A 217 22.50 -23.95 -25.33
CA ASN A 217 21.84 -23.38 -26.49
C ASN A 217 21.95 -24.29 -27.73
N ASP A 218 23.11 -24.92 -27.92
CA ASP A 218 23.35 -25.88 -29.00
C ASP A 218 22.52 -27.17 -28.79
N HIS A 219 22.29 -27.56 -27.53
CA HIS A 219 21.65 -28.83 -27.17
C HIS A 219 20.32 -28.68 -26.43
N LEU A 220 19.57 -27.61 -26.73
CA LEU A 220 18.36 -27.26 -25.99
C LEU A 220 17.26 -28.34 -26.09
N LEU A 221 17.21 -29.07 -27.21
CA LEU A 221 16.17 -30.05 -27.51
C LEU A 221 16.63 -31.51 -27.36
N ASP A 222 17.94 -31.75 -27.28
CA ASP A 222 18.56 -33.08 -27.35
C ASP A 222 19.58 -33.32 -26.22
N LEU A 223 19.57 -32.50 -25.16
CA LEU A 223 20.51 -32.63 -24.02
C LEU A 223 20.58 -34.06 -23.45
N LYS A 224 19.46 -34.80 -23.47
CA LYS A 224 19.40 -36.20 -23.04
C LYS A 224 20.25 -37.13 -23.92
N ASP A 225 20.32 -36.87 -25.22
CA ASP A 225 21.04 -37.69 -26.21
C ASP A 225 22.55 -37.42 -26.17
N GLN A 226 22.94 -36.33 -25.51
CA GLN A 226 24.32 -35.95 -25.29
C GLN A 226 24.96 -36.62 -24.07
N ILE A 227 24.19 -37.32 -23.23
CA ILE A 227 24.71 -38.02 -22.06
C ILE A 227 25.60 -39.18 -22.49
N GLU A 228 26.86 -39.14 -22.07
CA GLU A 228 27.83 -40.22 -22.22
C GLU A 228 27.98 -40.94 -20.88
N PHE A 229 27.18 -42.00 -20.71
CA PHE A 229 27.19 -42.86 -19.53
C PHE A 229 26.73 -44.28 -19.89
N LYS A 230 27.27 -45.29 -19.20
CA LYS A 230 26.93 -46.70 -19.42
C LYS A 230 26.69 -47.40 -18.09
N VAL A 231 25.66 -48.23 -18.04
CA VAL A 231 25.37 -49.12 -16.91
C VAL A 231 25.53 -50.56 -17.39
N GLU A 232 26.33 -51.35 -16.69
CA GLU A 232 26.62 -52.74 -17.08
C GLU A 232 27.06 -52.87 -18.56
N THR A 233 27.86 -51.90 -19.04
CA THR A 233 28.34 -51.76 -20.44
C THR A 233 27.30 -51.36 -21.50
N ILE A 234 26.01 -51.25 -21.14
CA ILE A 234 24.91 -50.83 -22.02
C ILE A 234 24.76 -49.31 -21.94
N ALA A 235 24.42 -48.66 -23.06
CA ALA A 235 24.18 -47.20 -23.08
C ALA A 235 23.04 -46.82 -22.11
N PHE A 236 23.15 -45.67 -21.45
CA PHE A 236 22.27 -45.33 -20.33
C PHE A 236 20.77 -45.40 -20.65
N GLU A 237 20.33 -44.79 -21.76
CA GLU A 237 18.92 -44.82 -22.18
C GLU A 237 18.47 -46.23 -22.56
N GLU A 238 19.31 -47.00 -23.25
CA GLU A 238 19.03 -48.41 -23.60
C GLU A 238 18.89 -49.29 -22.35
N TRP A 239 19.75 -49.08 -21.35
CA TRP A 239 19.73 -49.83 -20.10
C TRP A 239 18.48 -49.48 -19.26
N LEU A 240 18.08 -48.20 -19.21
CA LEU A 240 16.83 -47.78 -18.59
C LEU A 240 15.62 -48.42 -19.29
N ASN A 241 15.56 -48.38 -20.61
CA ASN A 241 14.48 -48.98 -21.41
C ASN A 241 14.36 -50.49 -21.15
N LYS A 242 15.49 -51.21 -21.05
CA LYS A 242 15.52 -52.64 -20.70
C LYS A 242 14.89 -52.93 -19.33
N ASN A 243 14.97 -51.98 -18.40
CA ASN A 243 14.40 -52.07 -17.06
C ASN A 243 13.02 -51.37 -16.94
N SER A 244 12.40 -51.02 -18.07
CA SER A 244 11.11 -50.32 -18.14
C SER A 244 11.10 -48.98 -17.39
N ALA A 245 12.23 -48.26 -17.45
CA ALA A 245 12.37 -46.90 -16.95
C ALA A 245 12.73 -45.95 -18.11
N THR A 246 12.39 -44.67 -17.95
CA THR A 246 12.59 -43.64 -18.99
C THR A 246 13.15 -42.36 -18.40
N ILE A 247 13.85 -41.57 -19.23
CA ILE A 247 14.29 -40.22 -18.87
C ILE A 247 13.18 -39.25 -19.25
N ASP A 248 12.59 -38.58 -18.25
CA ASP A 248 11.53 -37.59 -18.47
C ASP A 248 12.11 -36.24 -18.90
N ASN A 249 13.17 -35.80 -18.22
CA ASN A 249 13.75 -34.49 -18.41
C ASN A 249 15.22 -34.47 -18.00
N VAL A 250 16.00 -33.63 -18.69
CA VAL A 250 17.40 -33.35 -18.37
C VAL A 250 17.58 -31.85 -18.36
N SER A 251 18.28 -31.33 -17.35
CA SER A 251 18.67 -29.93 -17.29
C SER A 251 20.12 -29.78 -16.90
N LEU A 252 20.76 -28.72 -17.40
CA LEU A 252 22.16 -28.40 -17.12
C LEU A 252 22.23 -26.97 -16.59
N THR A 253 22.92 -26.77 -15.47
CA THR A 253 23.09 -25.44 -14.86
C THR A 253 24.54 -25.23 -14.45
N ALA A 254 25.05 -24.00 -14.53
CA ALA A 254 26.40 -23.72 -14.06
C ALA A 254 26.49 -23.81 -12.54
N LYS A 255 27.49 -24.55 -12.02
CA LYS A 255 27.75 -24.67 -10.59
C LYS A 255 28.44 -23.43 -10.02
N GLU A 256 29.28 -22.79 -10.83
CA GLU A 256 30.18 -21.71 -10.42
C GLU A 256 30.28 -20.61 -11.47
N ASP A 257 30.73 -19.42 -11.04
CA ASP A 257 31.08 -18.33 -11.93
C ASP A 257 32.33 -18.67 -12.75
N GLY A 258 32.38 -18.23 -14.01
CA GLY A 258 33.36 -18.71 -14.99
C GLY A 258 33.00 -20.05 -15.66
N GLY A 259 32.09 -20.83 -15.08
CA GLY A 259 31.36 -21.88 -15.79
C GLY A 259 32.19 -23.06 -16.33
N THR A 260 33.21 -23.50 -15.60
CA THR A 260 33.98 -24.71 -15.95
C THR A 260 33.33 -26.01 -15.47
N ILE A 261 32.40 -25.93 -14.52
CA ILE A 261 31.68 -27.05 -13.94
C ILE A 261 30.17 -26.77 -13.97
N ALA A 262 29.40 -27.76 -14.42
CA ALA A 262 27.94 -27.74 -14.47
C ALA A 262 27.32 -28.81 -13.57
N ILE A 263 26.08 -28.60 -13.16
CA ILE A 263 25.20 -29.61 -12.52
C ILE A 263 24.22 -30.09 -13.58
N LEU A 264 24.33 -31.38 -13.91
CA LEU A 264 23.40 -32.13 -14.74
C LEU A 264 22.35 -32.79 -13.84
N GLU A 265 21.09 -32.42 -14.02
CA GLU A 265 19.95 -33.00 -13.31
C GLU A 265 19.14 -33.87 -14.29
N ILE A 266 18.94 -35.14 -13.93
CA ILE A 266 18.25 -36.13 -14.76
C ILE A 266 17.07 -36.68 -13.98
N LYS A 267 15.87 -36.52 -14.55
CA LYS A 267 14.62 -37.03 -13.99
C LYS A 267 14.28 -38.37 -14.66
N ILE A 268 14.18 -39.44 -13.87
CA ILE A 268 13.94 -40.81 -14.32
C ILE A 268 12.61 -41.30 -13.76
N SER A 269 11.78 -41.85 -14.63
CA SER A 269 10.46 -42.40 -14.29
C SER A 269 10.39 -43.90 -14.54
N LYS A 270 9.62 -44.58 -13.70
CA LYS A 270 9.17 -45.96 -13.92
C LYS A 270 7.75 -46.08 -13.36
N ASN A 271 6.81 -46.52 -14.20
CA ASN A 271 5.39 -46.50 -13.89
C ASN A 271 4.92 -45.09 -13.45
N SER A 272 4.37 -44.95 -12.26
CA SER A 272 3.96 -43.67 -11.66
C SER A 272 5.02 -43.04 -10.75
N GLU A 273 6.15 -43.71 -10.52
CA GLU A 273 7.21 -43.21 -9.64
C GLU A 273 8.25 -42.41 -10.45
N THR A 274 8.82 -41.38 -9.83
CA THR A 274 9.84 -40.55 -10.46
C THR A 274 10.91 -40.14 -9.46
N LYS A 275 12.18 -40.21 -9.86
CA LYS A 275 13.32 -39.78 -9.06
C LYS A 275 14.27 -38.90 -9.86
N ILE A 276 14.96 -38.02 -9.16
CA ILE A 276 15.96 -37.11 -9.74
C ILE A 276 17.33 -37.55 -9.27
N ILE A 277 18.28 -37.63 -10.20
CA ILE A 277 19.71 -37.77 -9.91
C ILE A 277 20.45 -36.50 -10.39
N THR A 278 21.44 -36.08 -9.61
CA THR A 278 22.29 -34.92 -9.92
C THR A 278 23.75 -35.34 -10.08
N ARG A 279 24.43 -34.76 -11.06
CA ARG A 279 25.83 -35.05 -11.39
C ARG A 279 26.60 -33.79 -11.71
N GLU A 280 27.84 -33.73 -11.27
CA GLU A 280 28.75 -32.65 -11.64
C GLU A 280 29.50 -33.03 -12.92
N ILE A 281 29.46 -32.15 -13.91
CA ILE A 281 30.14 -32.31 -15.19
C ILE A 281 31.18 -31.18 -15.30
N SER A 282 32.46 -31.54 -15.24
CA SER A 282 33.58 -30.59 -15.36
C SER A 282 34.08 -30.50 -16.81
N GLY A 283 35.02 -29.61 -17.13
CA GLY A 283 35.72 -29.61 -18.43
C GLY A 283 35.12 -28.72 -19.52
N PHE A 284 34.09 -27.93 -19.21
CA PHE A 284 33.60 -26.88 -20.11
C PHE A 284 34.67 -25.78 -20.31
N LYS A 285 34.61 -25.09 -21.45
CA LYS A 285 35.45 -23.92 -21.70
C LYS A 285 35.10 -22.80 -20.71
N ALA A 286 36.12 -22.20 -20.12
CA ALA A 286 35.97 -21.07 -19.21
C ALA A 286 35.28 -19.88 -19.91
N ASP A 287 34.35 -19.26 -19.18
CA ASP A 287 33.64 -18.05 -19.54
C ASP A 287 34.17 -16.84 -18.73
N THR A 288 33.79 -15.63 -19.11
CA THR A 288 34.19 -14.38 -18.45
C THR A 288 33.54 -14.29 -17.07
N THR A 289 34.32 -14.17 -16.01
CA THR A 289 33.78 -14.09 -14.64
C THR A 289 33.08 -12.75 -14.37
N LEU A 290 32.22 -12.67 -13.36
CA LEU A 290 31.63 -11.41 -12.88
C LEU A 290 32.72 -10.38 -12.53
N GLU A 291 33.84 -10.82 -11.96
CA GLU A 291 34.97 -9.92 -11.63
C GLU A 291 35.59 -9.30 -12.88
N GLN A 292 35.76 -10.10 -13.94
CA GLN A 292 36.29 -9.62 -15.22
C GLN A 292 35.30 -8.68 -15.91
N ILE A 293 34.00 -8.94 -15.83
CA ILE A 293 32.94 -8.05 -16.35
C ILE A 293 32.98 -6.70 -15.61
N ILE A 294 33.03 -6.73 -14.28
CA ILE A 294 33.12 -5.51 -13.46
C ILE A 294 34.39 -4.73 -13.77
N THR A 295 35.52 -5.41 -13.88
CA THR A 295 36.80 -4.78 -14.25
C THR A 295 36.71 -4.11 -15.61
N LYS A 296 36.10 -4.76 -16.62
CA LYS A 296 35.86 -4.16 -17.94
C LYS A 296 34.99 -2.91 -17.84
N ILE A 297 33.90 -2.96 -17.06
CA ILE A 297 33.02 -1.82 -16.82
C ILE A 297 33.78 -0.63 -16.20
N GLN A 298 34.55 -0.89 -15.15
CA GLN A 298 35.28 0.14 -14.40
C GLN A 298 36.43 0.77 -15.21
N THR A 299 36.92 0.08 -16.24
CA THR A 299 38.02 0.52 -17.11
C THR A 299 37.56 1.05 -18.47
N LEU A 300 36.24 1.21 -18.69
CA LEU A 300 35.69 1.75 -19.93
C LEU A 300 36.22 3.16 -20.21
N THR A 301 36.48 3.43 -21.49
CA THR A 301 36.84 4.76 -22.00
C THR A 301 35.96 5.08 -23.21
N PRO A 302 35.01 6.03 -23.13
CA PRO A 302 34.68 6.83 -21.94
C PRO A 302 34.08 5.99 -20.79
N PRO A 303 34.23 6.41 -19.52
CA PRO A 303 33.59 5.77 -18.37
C PRO A 303 32.07 5.68 -18.53
N ILE A 304 31.43 4.83 -17.71
CA ILE A 304 29.97 4.76 -17.68
C ILE A 304 29.37 6.15 -17.48
N ASP A 305 28.35 6.45 -18.28
CA ASP A 305 27.58 7.67 -18.19
C ASP A 305 26.08 7.43 -18.44
N LEU A 306 25.25 8.39 -18.01
CA LEU A 306 23.79 8.35 -18.09
C LEU A 306 23.27 9.37 -19.10
N ALA A 307 22.28 8.96 -19.90
CA ALA A 307 21.57 9.85 -20.83
C ALA A 307 20.82 10.97 -20.08
N ASP A 308 20.75 12.17 -20.66
CA ASP A 308 19.94 13.30 -20.17
C ASP A 308 20.17 13.74 -18.71
N LYS A 309 21.26 13.28 -18.06
CA LYS A 309 21.58 13.58 -16.65
C LYS A 309 21.68 15.07 -16.34
N SER A 310 22.11 15.89 -17.32
CA SER A 310 22.31 17.33 -17.16
C SER A 310 21.01 18.11 -16.99
N THR A 311 19.86 17.48 -17.21
CA THR A 311 18.53 18.11 -17.10
C THR A 311 17.87 17.93 -15.74
N LYS A 312 18.47 17.14 -14.83
CA LYS A 312 17.84 16.71 -13.57
C LYS A 312 18.84 16.67 -12.43
N THR A 313 18.37 16.91 -11.21
CA THR A 313 19.17 16.63 -10.01
C THR A 313 19.31 15.11 -9.83
N VAL A 314 20.31 14.68 -9.07
CA VAL A 314 20.53 13.25 -8.79
C VAL A 314 19.27 12.59 -8.20
N SER A 315 18.60 13.27 -7.29
CA SER A 315 17.37 12.79 -6.63
C SER A 315 16.20 12.64 -7.60
N GLN A 316 15.97 13.65 -8.45
CA GLN A 316 14.95 13.61 -9.50
C GLN A 316 15.21 12.46 -10.48
N TYR A 317 16.46 12.31 -10.92
CA TYR A 317 16.86 11.25 -11.84
C TYR A 317 16.68 9.86 -11.22
N GLY A 318 17.14 9.68 -9.99
CA GLY A 318 17.03 8.42 -9.25
C GLY A 318 15.57 8.00 -9.01
N THR A 319 14.69 8.98 -8.78
CA THR A 319 13.25 8.74 -8.62
C THR A 319 12.58 8.39 -9.95
N GLN A 320 12.89 9.12 -11.03
CA GLN A 320 12.30 8.87 -12.34
C GLN A 320 12.62 7.47 -12.87
N PHE A 321 13.85 7.01 -12.69
CA PHE A 321 14.33 5.74 -13.25
C PHE A 321 14.49 4.64 -12.20
N GLN A 322 13.80 4.74 -11.08
CA GLN A 322 13.94 3.82 -9.95
C GLN A 322 13.85 2.34 -10.39
N GLY A 323 14.86 1.55 -10.02
CA GLY A 323 14.98 0.13 -10.37
C GLY A 323 15.47 -0.16 -11.80
N VAL A 324 15.53 0.84 -12.68
CA VAL A 324 15.90 0.69 -14.10
C VAL A 324 16.96 1.69 -14.57
N ILE A 325 17.69 2.34 -13.66
CA ILE A 325 18.75 3.30 -14.01
C ILE A 325 19.80 2.70 -14.95
N HIS A 326 20.12 1.40 -14.79
CA HIS A 326 21.05 0.69 -15.68
C HIS A 326 20.63 0.71 -17.16
N SER A 327 19.34 0.88 -17.46
CA SER A 327 18.83 1.00 -18.83
C SER A 327 19.06 2.39 -19.43
N GLN A 328 19.45 3.38 -18.63
CA GLN A 328 19.79 4.74 -19.07
C GLN A 328 21.29 4.93 -19.31
N ILE A 329 22.09 3.88 -19.15
CA ILE A 329 23.52 3.92 -19.46
C ILE A 329 23.67 4.06 -20.97
N ASN A 330 24.30 5.16 -21.42
CA ASN A 330 24.39 5.50 -22.83
C ASN A 330 25.64 4.92 -23.53
N ASN A 331 26.51 4.25 -22.78
CA ASN A 331 27.71 3.62 -23.32
C ASN A 331 27.36 2.45 -24.24
N THR A 332 28.10 2.36 -25.34
CA THR A 332 28.12 1.17 -26.21
C THR A 332 29.42 0.42 -25.95
N ILE A 333 29.34 -0.87 -25.66
CA ILE A 333 30.49 -1.75 -25.38
C ILE A 333 30.48 -2.87 -26.42
N ASP A 334 31.57 -3.02 -27.17
CA ASP A 334 31.68 -3.99 -28.28
C ASP A 334 30.52 -3.92 -29.29
N GLY A 335 30.03 -2.70 -29.57
CA GLY A 335 28.92 -2.45 -30.50
C GLY A 335 27.51 -2.76 -29.96
N LYS A 336 27.37 -3.12 -28.67
CA LYS A 336 26.10 -3.40 -28.00
C LYS A 336 25.79 -2.35 -26.93
N ASN A 337 24.51 -2.09 -26.66
CA ASN A 337 24.16 -1.27 -25.49
C ASN A 337 24.52 -2.02 -24.18
N PHE A 338 24.60 -1.32 -23.05
CA PHE A 338 25.05 -1.88 -21.78
C PHE A 338 24.33 -3.18 -21.38
N VAL A 339 23.00 -3.23 -21.52
CA VAL A 339 22.18 -4.39 -21.12
C VAL A 339 22.37 -5.56 -22.08
N GLU A 340 22.41 -5.30 -23.38
CA GLU A 340 22.71 -6.31 -24.41
C GLU A 340 24.12 -6.89 -24.25
N TRP A 341 25.09 -6.04 -23.92
CA TRP A 341 26.46 -6.46 -23.65
C TRP A 341 26.52 -7.40 -22.44
N LEU A 342 25.89 -7.06 -21.32
CA LEU A 342 25.78 -7.95 -20.15
C LEU A 342 25.08 -9.27 -20.50
N THR A 343 24.00 -9.21 -21.27
CA THR A 343 23.24 -10.39 -21.71
C THR A 343 24.11 -11.34 -22.52
N SER A 344 25.08 -10.83 -23.29
CA SER A 344 26.01 -11.67 -24.05
C SER A 344 26.96 -12.51 -23.19
N PHE A 345 27.11 -12.17 -21.90
CA PHE A 345 27.80 -12.98 -20.89
C PHE A 345 26.82 -13.73 -19.96
N ASN A 346 25.55 -13.86 -20.36
CA ASN A 346 24.48 -14.43 -19.54
C ASN A 346 24.40 -13.79 -18.12
N THR A 347 24.68 -12.49 -18.06
CA THR A 347 24.68 -11.69 -16.83
C THR A 347 23.50 -10.73 -16.87
N LYS A 348 22.79 -10.62 -15.75
CA LYS A 348 21.66 -9.70 -15.61
C LYS A 348 21.89 -8.70 -14.50
N VAL A 349 21.21 -7.56 -14.58
CA VAL A 349 21.16 -6.60 -13.48
C VAL A 349 20.07 -7.04 -12.50
N GLU A 350 20.44 -7.24 -11.24
CA GLU A 350 19.48 -7.54 -10.16
C GLU A 350 18.92 -6.25 -9.54
N SER A 351 19.76 -5.22 -9.40
CA SER A 351 19.33 -3.90 -8.94
C SER A 351 20.25 -2.80 -9.48
N SER A 352 19.71 -1.59 -9.60
CA SER A 352 20.47 -0.39 -9.88
C SER A 352 19.89 0.79 -9.11
N THR A 353 20.74 1.52 -8.39
CA THR A 353 20.36 2.67 -7.55
C THR A 353 21.29 3.84 -7.79
N LEU A 354 20.75 5.05 -7.67
CA LEU A 354 21.49 6.30 -7.83
C LEU A 354 21.26 7.16 -6.60
N THR A 355 22.33 7.55 -5.93
CA THR A 355 22.30 8.37 -4.72
C THR A 355 23.22 9.58 -4.86
N SER A 356 22.91 10.69 -4.19
CA SER A 356 23.76 11.88 -4.21
C SER A 356 25.09 11.61 -3.49
N LYS A 357 26.21 12.01 -4.10
CA LYS A 357 27.52 11.95 -3.46
C LYS A 357 27.65 13.10 -2.45
N ALA A 358 27.97 12.76 -1.20
CA ALA A 358 28.18 13.73 -0.14
C ALA A 358 29.29 14.74 -0.50
N GLY A 359 29.08 16.02 -0.18
CA GLY A 359 30.02 17.10 -0.46
C GLY A 359 30.00 17.62 -1.90
N THR A 360 29.13 17.10 -2.77
CA THR A 360 28.92 17.60 -4.13
C THR A 360 27.43 17.78 -4.40
N ASN A 361 27.06 18.76 -5.22
CA ASN A 361 25.66 19.04 -5.55
C ASN A 361 25.25 18.55 -6.95
N ASN A 362 26.19 18.03 -7.75
CA ASN A 362 25.98 17.64 -9.15
C ASN A 362 26.55 16.25 -9.51
N THR A 363 26.90 15.45 -8.50
CA THR A 363 27.50 14.13 -8.70
C THR A 363 26.69 13.07 -7.96
N GLY A 364 26.38 11.99 -8.66
CA GLY A 364 25.69 10.82 -8.12
C GLY A 364 26.61 9.60 -8.06
N ILE A 365 26.29 8.67 -7.18
CA ILE A 365 26.89 7.33 -7.08
C ILE A 365 25.90 6.35 -7.66
N LEU A 366 26.25 5.77 -8.81
CA LEU A 366 25.49 4.70 -9.45
C LEU A 366 26.00 3.35 -8.93
N GLU A 367 25.16 2.66 -8.17
CA GLU A 367 25.42 1.29 -7.74
C GLU A 367 24.63 0.32 -8.62
N ILE A 368 25.32 -0.69 -9.15
CA ILE A 368 24.73 -1.74 -9.98
C ILE A 368 25.09 -3.08 -9.38
N THR A 369 24.08 -3.89 -9.08
CA THR A 369 24.27 -5.29 -8.65
C THR A 369 24.02 -6.21 -9.83
N LEU A 370 25.05 -6.95 -10.22
CA LEU A 370 25.02 -7.93 -11.30
C LEU A 370 24.81 -9.32 -10.72
N LYS A 371 24.09 -10.17 -11.47
CA LYS A 371 23.81 -11.56 -11.11
C LYS A 371 24.13 -12.50 -12.25
N ARG A 372 24.88 -13.56 -11.94
CA ARG A 372 25.26 -14.63 -12.87
C ARG A 372 25.46 -15.93 -12.09
N ALA A 373 24.97 -17.06 -12.61
CA ALA A 373 25.14 -18.40 -12.02
C ALA A 373 24.86 -18.47 -10.49
N GLY A 374 23.80 -17.80 -10.03
CA GLY A 374 23.44 -17.74 -8.61
C GLY A 374 24.30 -16.83 -7.74
N GLN A 375 25.39 -16.28 -8.26
CA GLN A 375 26.25 -15.32 -7.58
C GLN A 375 25.85 -13.88 -7.90
N THR A 376 26.11 -12.97 -6.96
CA THR A 376 25.88 -11.55 -7.11
C THR A 376 27.13 -10.77 -6.76
N LYS A 377 27.41 -9.71 -7.52
CA LYS A 377 28.47 -8.75 -7.23
C LYS A 377 28.00 -7.36 -7.59
N SER A 378 28.39 -6.39 -6.77
CA SER A 378 28.04 -4.99 -6.97
C SER A 378 29.25 -4.19 -7.41
N LEU A 379 28.99 -3.18 -8.24
CA LEU A 379 29.96 -2.17 -8.63
C LEU A 379 29.38 -0.78 -8.36
N SER A 380 30.26 0.18 -8.09
CA SER A 380 29.91 1.56 -7.81
C SER A 380 30.68 2.47 -8.76
N VAL A 381 29.98 3.40 -9.42
CA VAL A 381 30.56 4.37 -10.36
C VAL A 381 30.08 5.77 -10.01
N GLU A 382 31.01 6.72 -10.00
CA GLU A 382 30.68 8.14 -9.85
C GLU A 382 30.26 8.74 -11.20
N ILE A 383 29.08 9.35 -11.24
CA ILE A 383 28.53 10.01 -12.42
C ILE A 383 28.42 11.50 -12.10
N THR A 384 29.20 12.32 -12.80
CA THR A 384 29.24 13.78 -12.63
C THR A 384 28.37 14.49 -13.66
N GLY A 385 28.05 15.77 -13.46
CA GLY A 385 27.36 16.58 -14.48
C GLY A 385 25.83 16.48 -14.47
N PHE A 386 25.25 16.10 -13.33
CA PHE A 386 23.83 16.34 -13.05
C PHE A 386 23.54 17.83 -12.90
N LEU A 387 22.26 18.20 -12.95
CA LEU A 387 21.85 19.54 -12.51
C LEU A 387 22.23 19.70 -11.03
N ALA A 388 22.88 20.82 -10.69
CA ALA A 388 23.26 21.11 -9.33
C ALA A 388 21.99 21.26 -8.46
N ASP A 389 21.95 20.54 -7.34
CA ASP A 389 20.90 20.62 -6.33
C ASP A 389 21.30 21.63 -5.24
N MET A 390 21.10 22.92 -5.49
CA MET A 390 21.49 23.98 -4.55
C MET A 390 20.64 23.92 -3.29
N SER A 391 21.26 23.94 -2.12
CA SER A 391 20.58 24.18 -0.85
C SER A 391 19.85 25.53 -0.85
N LEU A 392 18.90 25.71 0.07
CA LEU A 392 18.20 26.98 0.23
C LEU A 392 19.19 28.14 0.49
N GLU A 393 20.28 27.88 1.22
CA GLU A 393 21.33 28.88 1.48
C GLU A 393 22.11 29.26 0.21
N GLU A 394 22.45 28.28 -0.63
CA GLU A 394 23.13 28.53 -1.91
C GLU A 394 22.23 29.30 -2.88
N ILE A 395 20.93 28.99 -2.91
CA ILE A 395 19.93 29.77 -3.67
C ILE A 395 19.95 31.24 -3.23
N PHE A 396 19.90 31.50 -1.92
CA PHE A 396 19.90 32.85 -1.38
C PHE A 396 21.21 33.59 -1.65
N THR A 397 22.35 32.92 -1.47
CA THR A 397 23.67 33.46 -1.79
C THR A 397 23.72 33.89 -3.26
N LYS A 398 23.18 33.07 -4.17
CA LYS A 398 23.13 33.38 -5.61
C LYS A 398 22.22 34.58 -5.92
N LEU A 399 21.10 34.74 -5.23
CA LEU A 399 20.21 35.92 -5.35
C LEU A 399 20.86 37.20 -4.81
N GLU A 400 21.60 37.09 -3.70
CA GLU A 400 22.30 38.21 -3.08
C GLU A 400 23.43 38.77 -3.95
N VAL A 401 24.06 37.94 -4.80
CA VAL A 401 25.14 38.37 -5.71
C VAL A 401 24.69 38.55 -7.17
N ALA A 402 23.43 38.22 -7.49
CA ALA A 402 22.92 38.31 -8.85
C ALA A 402 22.96 39.74 -9.42
N THR A 403 23.35 39.84 -10.69
CA THR A 403 23.36 41.07 -11.48
C THR A 403 22.78 40.80 -12.88
N PRO A 404 21.74 41.53 -13.34
CA PRO A 404 21.01 42.59 -12.63
C PRO A 404 20.25 42.06 -11.39
N LYS A 405 19.80 42.96 -10.51
CA LYS A 405 18.96 42.59 -9.35
C LYS A 405 17.55 42.24 -9.79
N ILE A 406 16.78 41.60 -8.90
CA ILE A 406 15.35 41.33 -9.13
C ILE A 406 14.64 42.66 -9.41
N ASP A 407 13.80 42.70 -10.44
CA ASP A 407 13.03 43.88 -10.76
C ASP A 407 11.57 43.54 -11.09
N LEU A 408 10.73 44.57 -11.26
CA LEU A 408 9.32 44.46 -11.64
C LEU A 408 9.05 45.17 -12.99
N LYS A 409 8.25 44.51 -13.84
CA LYS A 409 7.73 45.08 -15.10
C LYS A 409 6.68 46.16 -14.79
N ASP A 410 6.41 47.03 -15.76
CA ASP A 410 5.29 48.00 -15.73
C ASP A 410 5.21 48.94 -14.50
N LYS A 411 6.29 49.07 -13.73
CA LYS A 411 6.36 49.93 -12.52
C LYS A 411 6.48 51.42 -12.84
N THR A 412 7.06 51.78 -13.98
CA THR A 412 7.28 53.17 -14.39
C THR A 412 5.96 53.91 -14.53
N GLY A 413 5.90 55.14 -14.01
CA GLY A 413 4.68 55.96 -14.06
C GLY A 413 3.62 55.59 -13.03
N LYS A 414 3.96 54.79 -12.01
CA LYS A 414 3.04 54.37 -10.94
C LYS A 414 3.70 54.53 -9.57
N THR A 415 2.91 54.89 -8.57
CA THR A 415 3.29 54.72 -7.15
C THR A 415 3.20 53.25 -6.76
N VAL A 416 3.83 52.86 -5.65
CA VAL A 416 3.74 51.48 -5.13
C VAL A 416 2.30 51.05 -4.89
N LYS A 417 1.48 51.93 -4.31
CA LYS A 417 0.05 51.66 -4.04
C LYS A 417 -0.76 51.45 -5.31
N LYS A 418 -0.57 52.28 -6.34
CA LYS A 418 -1.23 52.10 -7.64
C LYS A 418 -0.81 50.79 -8.30
N TYR A 419 0.48 50.48 -8.27
CA TYR A 419 1.01 49.22 -8.79
C TYR A 419 0.39 47.99 -8.10
N LEU A 420 0.24 48.02 -6.78
CA LEU A 420 -0.44 46.97 -6.00
C LEU A 420 -1.92 46.84 -6.36
N SER A 421 -2.62 47.94 -6.64
CA SER A 421 -4.03 47.89 -7.05
C SER A 421 -4.23 47.17 -8.41
N GLU A 422 -3.28 47.32 -9.33
CA GLU A 422 -3.33 46.70 -10.65
C GLU A 422 -2.79 45.26 -10.66
N PHE A 423 -1.70 45.00 -9.91
CA PHE A 423 -0.93 43.77 -10.02
C PHE A 423 -0.72 43.01 -8.70
N GLY A 424 -1.29 43.44 -7.57
CA GLY A 424 -1.04 42.85 -6.25
C GLY A 424 -1.22 41.33 -6.19
N THR A 425 -2.31 40.81 -6.77
CA THR A 425 -2.58 39.35 -6.84
C THR A 425 -1.78 38.62 -7.93
N LYS A 426 -1.04 39.36 -8.75
CA LYS A 426 -0.26 38.88 -9.90
C LYS A 426 1.22 39.24 -9.80
N LEU A 427 1.70 39.67 -8.63
CA LEU A 427 3.09 40.12 -8.41
C LEU A 427 4.13 39.10 -8.92
N LYS A 428 3.91 37.80 -8.69
CA LYS A 428 4.80 36.72 -9.19
C LYS A 428 5.04 36.80 -10.70
N LYS A 429 4.02 37.15 -11.49
CA LYS A 429 4.12 37.25 -12.96
C LYS A 429 4.81 38.54 -13.42
N GLN A 430 4.88 39.54 -12.55
CA GLN A 430 5.51 40.82 -12.84
C GLN A 430 7.00 40.87 -12.52
N ILE A 431 7.56 39.80 -11.94
CA ILE A 431 9.01 39.69 -11.77
C ILE A 431 9.68 39.72 -13.14
N ASP A 432 10.65 40.63 -13.29
CA ASP A 432 11.55 40.72 -14.43
C ASP A 432 12.97 40.37 -13.98
N PHE A 433 13.26 39.07 -13.94
CA PHE A 433 14.54 38.59 -13.44
C PHE A 433 14.88 37.22 -14.01
N LYS A 434 16.15 37.04 -14.36
CA LYS A 434 16.71 35.81 -14.92
C LYS A 434 17.98 35.42 -14.19
N ILE A 435 18.15 34.12 -13.98
CA ILE A 435 19.42 33.54 -13.53
C ILE A 435 19.89 32.62 -14.65
N ASP A 436 21.14 32.80 -15.09
CA ASP A 436 21.75 31.99 -16.15
C ASP A 436 20.86 31.90 -17.41
N THR A 437 20.24 33.02 -17.79
CA THR A 437 19.26 33.18 -18.91
C THR A 437 17.88 32.52 -18.72
N VAL A 438 17.65 31.81 -17.62
CA VAL A 438 16.37 31.16 -17.28
C VAL A 438 15.48 32.12 -16.46
N GLU A 439 14.18 32.15 -16.75
CA GLU A 439 13.19 32.94 -15.97
C GLU A 439 13.19 32.51 -14.50
N PHE A 440 13.14 33.47 -13.57
CA PHE A 440 13.33 33.20 -12.14
C PHE A 440 12.45 32.08 -11.56
N SER A 441 11.16 32.05 -11.91
CA SER A 441 10.25 31.01 -11.40
C SER A 441 10.65 29.62 -11.91
N THR A 442 11.02 29.50 -13.19
CA THR A 442 11.48 28.24 -13.78
C THR A 442 12.82 27.82 -13.18
N TRP A 443 13.73 28.76 -13.00
CA TRP A 443 15.02 28.49 -12.37
C TRP A 443 14.86 27.96 -10.93
N LEU A 444 13.92 28.51 -10.14
CA LEU A 444 13.62 27.96 -8.81
C LEU A 444 13.03 26.54 -8.88
N GLU A 445 12.10 26.30 -9.80
CA GLU A 445 11.47 24.99 -10.01
C GLU A 445 12.52 23.93 -10.39
N ASP A 446 13.48 24.27 -11.25
CA ASP A 446 14.62 23.42 -11.62
C ASP A 446 15.49 23.05 -10.40
N GLN A 447 15.57 23.95 -9.42
CA GLN A 447 16.23 23.72 -8.13
C GLN A 447 15.32 23.02 -7.09
N GLY A 448 14.11 22.60 -7.46
CA GLY A 448 13.15 22.01 -6.51
C GLY A 448 12.63 22.98 -5.45
N ALA A 449 12.68 24.28 -5.73
CA ALA A 449 12.19 25.36 -4.88
C ALA A 449 11.01 26.09 -5.56
N ASN A 450 10.22 26.83 -4.77
CA ASN A 450 9.12 27.62 -5.30
C ASN A 450 8.90 28.91 -4.51
N ILE A 451 8.30 29.90 -5.17
CA ILE A 451 7.76 31.09 -4.50
C ILE A 451 6.45 30.69 -3.83
N GLU A 452 6.42 30.72 -2.50
CA GLU A 452 5.25 30.42 -1.68
C GLU A 452 4.38 31.68 -1.52
N GLU A 453 5.01 32.80 -1.17
CA GLU A 453 4.35 34.09 -0.96
C GLU A 453 5.19 35.22 -1.55
N ILE A 454 4.51 36.29 -1.98
CA ILE A 454 5.15 37.50 -2.50
C ILE A 454 4.35 38.73 -2.10
N SER A 455 5.03 39.75 -1.58
CA SER A 455 4.43 41.02 -1.19
C SER A 455 5.30 42.18 -1.65
N LEU A 456 4.69 43.35 -1.81
CA LEU A 456 5.39 44.60 -2.11
C LEU A 456 4.85 45.66 -1.15
N LYS A 457 5.74 46.44 -0.53
CA LYS A 457 5.39 47.57 0.34
C LYS A 457 6.20 48.81 -0.02
N GLU A 458 5.66 49.98 0.27
CA GLU A 458 6.37 51.24 0.11
C GLU A 458 7.48 51.35 1.17
N LYS A 459 8.66 51.86 0.80
CA LYS A 459 9.74 52.10 1.75
C LYS A 459 9.44 53.38 2.53
N ASP A 460 9.40 53.28 3.85
CA ASP A 460 9.01 54.40 4.74
C ASP A 460 9.84 55.67 4.53
N THR A 461 11.10 55.54 4.14
CA THR A 461 12.03 56.66 3.95
C THR A 461 12.06 57.23 2.53
N ASP A 462 11.54 56.51 1.53
CA ASP A 462 11.50 56.96 0.13
C ASP A 462 10.38 56.25 -0.64
N SER A 463 9.31 56.98 -0.93
CA SER A 463 8.12 56.46 -1.61
C SER A 463 8.35 56.03 -3.06
N LYS A 464 9.50 56.38 -3.66
CA LYS A 464 9.91 55.94 -5.00
C LYS A 464 10.48 54.51 -5.01
N ILE A 465 10.68 53.93 -3.83
CA ILE A 465 11.24 52.60 -3.65
C ILE A 465 10.19 51.68 -3.03
N GLY A 466 9.97 50.53 -3.67
CA GLY A 466 9.21 49.42 -3.10
C GLY A 466 10.14 48.36 -2.50
N ILE A 467 9.76 47.76 -1.38
CA ILE A 467 10.42 46.59 -0.81
C ILE A 467 9.63 45.36 -1.25
N LEU A 468 10.22 44.56 -2.13
CA LEU A 468 9.68 43.28 -2.58
C LEU A 468 10.14 42.18 -1.63
N GLU A 469 9.20 41.50 -0.99
CA GLU A 469 9.47 40.36 -0.11
C GLU A 469 9.02 39.09 -0.82
N ILE A 470 9.92 38.13 -1.00
CA ILE A 470 9.66 36.86 -1.69
C ILE A 470 9.95 35.72 -0.71
N LYS A 471 8.93 34.98 -0.30
CA LYS A 471 9.08 33.77 0.51
C LYS A 471 9.36 32.59 -0.43
N ILE A 472 10.56 32.04 -0.36
CA ILE A 472 11.01 30.90 -1.17
C ILE A 472 11.03 29.67 -0.27
N ALA A 473 10.37 28.61 -0.71
CA ALA A 473 10.32 27.32 -0.02
C ALA A 473 11.08 26.25 -0.82
N LYS A 474 11.74 25.33 -0.12
CA LYS A 474 12.35 24.11 -0.66
C LYS A 474 12.18 22.99 0.35
N GLY A 475 11.38 21.98 0.02
CA GLY A 475 11.00 20.93 0.97
C GLY A 475 10.18 21.49 2.14
N SER A 476 10.62 21.23 3.37
CA SER A 476 10.01 21.78 4.60
C SER A 476 10.54 23.16 5.00
N ASP A 477 11.63 23.61 4.38
CA ASP A 477 12.31 24.84 4.75
C ASP A 477 11.80 26.01 3.91
N SER A 478 11.69 27.19 4.51
CA SER A 478 11.33 28.43 3.82
C SER A 478 12.08 29.62 4.40
N ARG A 479 12.37 30.60 3.55
CA ARG A 479 13.05 31.86 3.94
C ARG A 479 12.53 33.01 3.09
N ILE A 480 12.57 34.23 3.64
CA ILE A 480 12.16 35.45 2.95
C ILE A 480 13.39 36.17 2.39
N PHE A 481 13.37 36.43 1.09
CA PHE A 481 14.33 37.28 0.40
C PHE A 481 13.73 38.67 0.22
N ASN A 482 14.47 39.72 0.60
CA ASN A 482 14.05 41.11 0.48
C ASN A 482 14.87 41.82 -0.59
N ASN A 483 14.21 42.57 -1.45
CA ASN A 483 14.88 43.35 -2.49
C ASN A 483 14.23 44.73 -2.66
N GLU A 484 15.06 45.76 -2.80
CA GLU A 484 14.60 47.11 -3.10
C GLU A 484 14.38 47.30 -4.60
N ILE A 485 13.18 47.75 -4.96
CA ILE A 485 12.75 48.01 -6.33
C ILE A 485 12.62 49.52 -6.50
N SER A 486 13.53 50.10 -7.29
CA SER A 486 13.51 51.54 -7.61
C SER A 486 12.71 51.82 -8.89
N GLY A 487 12.35 53.09 -9.12
CA GLY A 487 11.68 53.52 -10.36
C GLY A 487 10.16 53.65 -10.28
N PHE A 488 9.59 53.60 -9.07
CA PHE A 488 8.22 54.07 -8.83
C PHE A 488 8.15 55.59 -8.78
N GLU A 489 6.97 56.14 -9.01
CA GLU A 489 6.69 57.56 -8.79
C GLU A 489 6.52 57.87 -7.30
N GLU A 490 6.86 59.10 -6.92
CA GLU A 490 6.74 59.61 -5.56
C GLU A 490 5.27 59.66 -5.12
N ASN A 491 4.97 59.11 -3.95
CA ASN A 491 3.70 59.37 -3.28
C ASN A 491 3.72 60.79 -2.69
N LYS A 492 3.03 61.73 -3.33
CA LYS A 492 3.01 63.15 -2.93
C LYS A 492 1.98 63.47 -1.85
N LEU A 493 0.98 62.62 -1.60
CA LEU A 493 -0.10 62.91 -0.65
C LEU A 493 0.37 63.33 0.76
N PRO A 494 1.43 62.74 1.35
CA PRO A 494 1.93 63.18 2.65
C PRO A 494 2.32 64.67 2.70
N LYS A 495 2.68 65.28 1.55
CA LYS A 495 2.99 66.72 1.47
C LYS A 495 1.79 67.60 1.85
N ALA A 496 0.56 67.12 1.68
CA ALA A 496 -0.62 67.85 2.12
C ALA A 496 -0.60 68.14 3.63
N PHE A 497 0.09 67.32 4.42
CA PHE A 497 0.12 67.41 5.86
C PHE A 497 1.54 67.65 6.42
N GLU A 498 2.41 68.26 5.61
CA GLU A 498 3.76 68.69 6.02
C GLU A 498 3.71 69.77 7.12
N GLU A 499 2.62 70.53 7.17
CA GLU A 499 2.28 71.50 8.22
C GLU A 499 0.93 71.13 8.86
N ASP A 500 0.74 71.48 10.13
CA ASP A 500 -0.55 71.33 10.78
C ASP A 500 -1.61 72.25 10.15
N LEU A 501 -2.79 71.70 9.89
CA LEU A 501 -3.89 72.41 9.25
C LEU A 501 -4.73 73.17 10.26
N LYS A 502 -5.17 74.36 9.88
CA LYS A 502 -6.05 75.27 10.64
C LYS A 502 -7.21 75.72 9.77
N LEU A 503 -8.11 76.52 10.37
CA LEU A 503 -9.20 77.19 9.67
C LEU A 503 -9.07 78.71 9.79
N ASP A 504 -9.28 79.42 8.68
CA ASP A 504 -9.34 80.88 8.63
C ASP A 504 -10.65 81.42 9.25
N GLY A 505 -10.59 82.57 9.91
CA GLY A 505 -11.77 83.21 10.50
C GLY A 505 -12.34 82.55 11.77
N VAL A 506 -11.60 81.66 12.44
CA VAL A 506 -11.97 81.14 13.76
C VAL A 506 -11.96 82.28 14.79
N SER A 507 -13.03 82.43 15.58
CA SER A 507 -13.16 83.50 16.58
C SER A 507 -14.01 83.09 17.77
N ASP A 508 -13.74 83.67 18.93
CA ASP A 508 -14.43 83.43 20.21
C ASP A 508 -15.85 84.02 20.27
N GLN A 509 -16.28 84.70 19.21
CA GLN A 509 -17.62 85.27 19.08
C GLN A 509 -18.62 84.31 18.42
N GLN A 510 -18.17 83.22 17.79
CA GLN A 510 -19.02 82.27 17.07
C GLN A 510 -18.75 80.82 17.48
N THR A 511 -19.81 80.02 17.53
CA THR A 511 -19.76 78.58 17.78
C THR A 511 -19.31 77.82 16.53
N VAL A 512 -18.92 76.56 16.71
CA VAL A 512 -18.56 75.65 15.60
C VAL A 512 -19.73 75.50 14.60
N ALA A 513 -20.96 75.41 15.09
CA ALA A 513 -22.15 75.30 14.25
C ALA A 513 -22.42 76.57 13.43
N GLU A 514 -22.26 77.75 14.05
CA GLU A 514 -22.36 79.04 13.34
C GLU A 514 -21.27 79.16 12.28
N TYR A 515 -20.03 78.74 12.58
CA TYR A 515 -18.92 78.73 11.62
C TYR A 515 -19.21 77.86 10.39
N ILE A 516 -19.68 76.62 10.59
CA ILE A 516 -20.04 75.71 9.49
C ILE A 516 -21.20 76.29 8.66
N THR A 517 -22.16 76.96 9.30
CA THR A 517 -23.28 77.62 8.61
C THR A 517 -22.83 78.81 7.78
N GLN A 518 -21.88 79.61 8.28
CA GLN A 518 -21.29 80.73 7.55
C GLN A 518 -20.34 80.28 6.42
N HIS A 519 -19.75 79.10 6.56
CA HIS A 519 -18.75 78.56 5.64
C HIS A 519 -19.14 77.15 5.18
N THR A 520 -20.12 77.08 4.29
CA THR A 520 -20.67 75.82 3.77
C THR A 520 -19.64 74.96 3.02
N ASP A 521 -18.63 75.58 2.39
CA ASP A 521 -17.49 74.87 1.80
C ASP A 521 -16.23 75.12 2.65
N LEU A 522 -15.95 74.19 3.56
CA LEU A 522 -14.79 74.25 4.45
C LEU A 522 -13.45 74.20 3.71
N THR A 523 -13.40 73.70 2.46
CA THR A 523 -12.16 73.68 1.66
C THR A 523 -11.65 75.09 1.35
N GLN A 524 -12.53 76.10 1.36
CA GLN A 524 -12.17 77.53 1.18
C GLN A 524 -11.57 78.15 2.45
N LYS A 525 -11.52 77.39 3.55
CA LYS A 525 -11.10 77.90 4.86
C LYS A 525 -9.88 77.20 5.44
N VAL A 526 -9.44 76.08 4.86
CA VAL A 526 -8.22 75.39 5.31
C VAL A 526 -6.99 76.24 5.04
N ILE A 527 -6.20 76.49 6.07
CA ILE A 527 -4.93 77.22 6.02
C ILE A 527 -3.85 76.44 6.77
N THR A 528 -2.59 76.84 6.63
CA THR A 528 -1.49 76.33 7.47
C THR A 528 -0.93 77.46 8.33
N ALA A 529 0.15 77.19 9.08
CA ALA A 529 0.84 78.24 9.82
C ALA A 529 1.52 79.27 8.89
N THR A 530 1.89 78.87 7.67
CA THR A 530 2.68 79.69 6.73
C THR A 530 1.97 80.03 5.42
N LYS A 531 0.86 79.36 5.09
CA LYS A 531 0.13 79.51 3.84
C LYS A 531 -1.33 79.88 4.11
N ASP A 532 -1.81 80.96 3.50
CA ASP A 532 -3.25 81.24 3.44
C ASP A 532 -3.98 80.21 2.54
N ASN A 533 -5.32 80.29 2.46
CA ASN A 533 -6.09 79.28 1.72
C ASN A 533 -5.73 79.23 0.23
N SER A 534 -5.49 80.38 -0.40
CA SER A 534 -5.16 80.45 -1.82
C SER A 534 -3.77 79.85 -2.06
N GLN A 535 -2.80 80.21 -1.22
CA GLN A 535 -1.44 79.67 -1.28
C GLN A 535 -1.41 78.16 -1.03
N TYR A 536 -2.20 77.67 -0.06
CA TYR A 536 -2.27 76.25 0.24
C TYR A 536 -2.94 75.45 -0.89
N LYS A 537 -4.01 75.97 -1.52
CA LYS A 537 -4.62 75.33 -2.70
C LYS A 537 -3.67 75.27 -3.90
N ILE A 538 -2.89 76.32 -4.13
CA ILE A 538 -1.84 76.32 -5.17
C ILE A 538 -0.76 75.28 -4.85
N PHE A 539 -0.33 75.18 -3.59
CA PHE A 539 0.63 74.18 -3.13
C PHE A 539 0.12 72.75 -3.34
N LEU A 540 -1.14 72.46 -2.98
CA LEU A 540 -1.76 71.16 -3.21
C LEU A 540 -1.82 70.84 -4.71
N SER A 541 -2.31 71.77 -5.53
CA SER A 541 -2.42 71.60 -6.98
C SER A 541 -1.06 71.38 -7.66
N THR A 542 -0.02 72.09 -7.22
CA THR A 542 1.36 71.93 -7.72
C THR A 542 1.91 70.53 -7.42
N ASN A 543 1.42 69.87 -6.37
CA ASN A 543 1.77 68.51 -6.01
C ASN A 543 0.79 67.46 -6.55
N ASN A 544 -0.14 67.83 -7.45
CA ASN A 544 -1.24 66.99 -7.94
C ASN A 544 -2.13 66.44 -6.82
N ILE A 545 -2.41 67.26 -5.80
CA ILE A 545 -3.27 66.90 -4.67
C ILE A 545 -4.54 67.74 -4.73
N GLU A 546 -5.67 67.10 -4.47
CA GLU A 546 -6.98 67.75 -4.33
C GLU A 546 -7.59 67.44 -2.97
N PHE A 547 -8.41 68.35 -2.44
CA PHE A 547 -9.31 68.00 -1.35
C PHE A 547 -10.35 67.01 -1.86
N GLU A 548 -10.52 65.92 -1.11
CA GLU A 548 -11.65 65.01 -1.30
C GLU A 548 -12.78 65.39 -0.35
N ASN A 549 -12.45 65.64 0.93
CA ASN A 549 -13.43 66.02 1.95
C ASN A 549 -12.78 66.83 3.08
N VAL A 550 -13.53 67.76 3.66
CA VAL A 550 -13.14 68.52 4.86
C VAL A 550 -14.35 68.61 5.77
N THR A 551 -14.22 68.13 7.00
CA THR A 551 -15.29 68.16 8.01
C THR A 551 -14.80 68.79 9.31
N LEU A 552 -15.74 69.37 10.06
CA LEU A 552 -15.48 70.00 11.34
C LEU A 552 -16.52 69.53 12.35
N LYS A 553 -16.07 69.00 13.49
CA LYS A 553 -16.95 68.50 14.57
C LYS A 553 -16.59 69.18 15.89
N ALA A 554 -17.57 69.67 16.65
CA ALA A 554 -17.33 70.28 17.96
C ALA A 554 -16.80 69.25 18.97
N LEU A 555 -15.86 69.67 19.83
CA LEU A 555 -15.26 68.87 20.92
C LEU A 555 -15.54 69.42 22.33
N GLY A 556 -16.31 70.51 22.43
CA GLY A 556 -16.56 71.23 23.69
C GLY A 556 -15.49 72.29 24.02
N GLY A 557 -15.79 73.18 24.98
CA GLY A 557 -14.84 74.20 25.46
C GLY A 557 -14.30 75.18 24.41
N GLY A 558 -15.05 75.42 23.32
CA GLY A 558 -14.59 76.26 22.21
C GLY A 558 -13.62 75.58 21.24
N LYS A 559 -13.57 74.24 21.23
CA LYS A 559 -12.72 73.42 20.38
C LYS A 559 -13.50 72.60 19.35
N ALA A 560 -12.81 72.19 18.28
CA ALA A 560 -13.33 71.33 17.22
C ALA A 560 -12.26 70.39 16.65
N ALA A 561 -12.68 69.24 16.11
CA ALA A 561 -11.87 68.34 15.29
C ALA A 561 -12.07 68.68 13.82
N LEU A 562 -11.00 69.11 13.15
CA LEU A 562 -10.91 69.30 11.71
C LEU A 562 -10.36 68.01 11.08
N THR A 563 -11.18 67.31 10.30
CA THR A 563 -10.76 66.13 9.54
C THR A 563 -10.63 66.51 8.07
N VAL A 564 -9.45 66.31 7.49
CA VAL A 564 -9.13 66.64 6.11
C VAL A 564 -8.71 65.37 5.38
N LYS A 565 -9.42 65.06 4.31
CA LYS A 565 -9.12 63.98 3.38
C LYS A 565 -8.69 64.58 2.04
N VAL A 566 -7.52 64.20 1.57
CA VAL A 566 -6.97 64.57 0.27
C VAL A 566 -6.84 63.36 -0.64
N LYS A 567 -6.85 63.59 -1.94
CA LYS A 567 -6.69 62.57 -2.99
C LYS A 567 -5.67 63.02 -4.03
N ASP A 568 -5.12 62.07 -4.78
CA ASP A 568 -4.29 62.37 -5.94
C ASP A 568 -5.21 62.81 -7.10
N ALA A 569 -4.87 63.92 -7.75
CA ALA A 569 -5.65 64.48 -8.86
C ALA A 569 -5.70 63.55 -10.08
N THR A 570 -4.66 62.74 -10.26
CA THR A 570 -4.52 61.79 -11.38
C THR A 570 -4.95 60.37 -11.01
N ASP A 571 -5.03 60.06 -9.72
CA ASP A 571 -5.56 58.81 -9.18
C ASP A 571 -6.48 59.06 -7.96
N PRO A 572 -7.77 59.37 -8.19
CA PRO A 572 -8.72 59.66 -7.11
C PRO A 572 -8.92 58.54 -6.08
N SER A 573 -8.48 57.31 -6.39
CA SER A 573 -8.53 56.18 -5.45
C SER A 573 -7.42 56.23 -4.39
N ASN A 574 -6.34 56.97 -4.67
CA ASN A 574 -5.28 57.20 -3.72
C ASN A 574 -5.64 58.38 -2.81
N THR A 575 -6.03 58.07 -1.58
CA THR A 575 -6.46 59.07 -0.60
C THR A 575 -5.63 59.02 0.68
N LEU A 576 -5.51 60.15 1.37
CA LEU A 576 -4.89 60.27 2.69
C LEU A 576 -5.76 61.18 3.58
N GLU A 577 -6.04 60.75 4.81
CA GLU A 577 -6.87 61.47 5.77
C GLU A 577 -6.08 61.76 7.05
N LYS A 578 -6.23 62.97 7.60
CA LYS A 578 -5.65 63.36 8.89
C LYS A 578 -6.61 64.28 9.65
N SER A 579 -6.58 64.19 10.98
CA SER A 579 -7.41 65.02 11.87
C SER A 579 -6.56 65.93 12.75
N PHE A 580 -7.05 67.14 13.00
CA PHE A 580 -6.40 68.21 13.75
C PHE A 580 -7.36 68.82 14.77
N GLU A 581 -6.87 69.21 15.94
CA GLU A 581 -7.67 69.95 16.94
C GLU A 581 -7.56 71.46 16.68
N ILE A 582 -8.69 72.13 16.50
CA ILE A 582 -8.81 73.57 16.30
C ILE A 582 -9.45 74.20 17.54
N SER A 583 -8.79 75.18 18.12
CA SER A 583 -9.28 75.95 19.28
C SER A 583 -9.61 77.39 18.88
N GLY A 584 -10.47 78.05 19.66
CA GLY A 584 -10.75 79.49 19.53
C GLY A 584 -12.19 79.83 19.15
N PHE A 585 -13.10 78.86 19.14
CA PHE A 585 -14.53 79.12 18.98
C PHE A 585 -15.18 79.57 20.29
N LYS A 586 -16.33 80.25 20.19
CA LYS A 586 -17.25 80.43 21.32
C LYS A 586 -17.75 79.07 21.80
N ALA A 587 -17.72 78.84 23.11
CA ALA A 587 -18.45 77.73 23.70
C ALA A 587 -19.95 77.95 23.45
N GLY A 588 -20.58 77.06 22.68
CA GLY A 588 -22.03 77.10 22.47
C GLY A 588 -22.78 76.67 23.72
N GLU A 589 -24.03 77.11 23.88
CA GLU A 589 -24.92 76.42 24.82
C GLU A 589 -25.15 75.00 24.31
N PRO A 590 -25.10 73.98 25.18
CA PRO A 590 -25.39 72.63 24.79
C PRO A 590 -26.86 72.52 24.33
N ALA A 591 -27.07 71.92 23.16
CA ALA A 591 -28.38 71.67 22.57
C ALA A 591 -29.00 70.37 23.11
N THR A 592 -28.18 69.43 23.57
CA THR A 592 -28.61 68.18 24.21
C THR A 592 -28.01 68.01 25.61
N ILE A 593 -28.55 67.05 26.38
CA ILE A 593 -28.02 66.72 27.70
C ILE A 593 -26.66 66.03 27.61
N GLU A 594 -26.41 65.25 26.56
CA GLU A 594 -25.12 64.64 26.25
C GLU A 594 -24.06 65.72 26.02
N GLU A 595 -24.35 66.71 25.16
CA GLU A 595 -23.45 67.85 24.95
C GLU A 595 -23.21 68.65 26.25
N ALA A 596 -24.24 68.81 27.09
CA ALA A 596 -24.09 69.49 28.38
C ALA A 596 -23.18 68.71 29.33
N ALA A 597 -23.21 67.37 29.27
CA ALA A 597 -22.36 66.49 30.05
C ALA A 597 -20.91 66.48 29.52
N GLU A 598 -20.71 66.40 28.20
CA GLU A 598 -19.39 66.50 27.54
C GLU A 598 -18.72 67.85 27.85
N GLN A 599 -19.48 68.94 27.85
CA GLN A 599 -18.99 70.28 28.12
C GLN A 599 -18.78 70.58 29.62
N GLY A 600 -19.14 69.65 30.52
CA GLY A 600 -19.04 69.86 31.97
C GLY A 600 -20.02 70.91 32.54
N LEU A 601 -21.11 71.20 31.82
CA LEU A 601 -22.12 72.21 32.18
C LEU A 601 -23.38 71.60 32.83
N LEU A 602 -23.47 70.27 32.89
CA LEU A 602 -24.61 69.56 33.49
C LEU A 602 -24.54 69.48 35.02
N ILE A 603 -23.36 69.18 35.57
CA ILE A 603 -23.04 69.23 37.00
C ILE A 603 -21.88 70.18 37.17
N THR A 604 -22.05 71.23 37.97
CA THR A 604 -21.03 72.28 38.16
C THR A 604 -20.81 72.57 39.64
N ALA A 605 -19.67 73.19 39.97
CA ALA A 605 -19.43 73.74 41.30
C ALA A 605 -19.67 75.25 41.29
N ASP A 606 -20.51 75.73 42.20
CA ASP A 606 -20.63 77.15 42.52
C ASP A 606 -19.56 77.53 43.54
N LYS A 607 -18.42 77.97 43.02
CA LYS A 607 -17.28 78.41 43.83
C LYS A 607 -17.57 79.69 44.63
N SER A 608 -18.64 80.41 44.31
CA SER A 608 -19.05 81.62 45.03
C SER A 608 -19.97 81.34 46.23
N ALA A 609 -20.49 80.12 46.35
CA ALA A 609 -21.33 79.71 47.47
C ALA A 609 -20.55 79.79 48.78
N SER A 610 -21.16 80.37 49.83
CA SER A 610 -20.51 80.51 51.15
C SER A 610 -20.14 79.18 51.81
N THR A 611 -20.69 78.06 51.33
CA THR A 611 -20.36 76.70 51.82
C THR A 611 -19.26 76.02 51.01
N TYR A 612 -18.83 76.54 49.85
CA TYR A 612 -17.96 75.83 48.91
C TYR A 612 -16.63 75.37 49.53
N GLU A 613 -15.89 76.26 50.19
CA GLU A 613 -14.61 75.89 50.83
C GLU A 613 -14.79 74.89 51.98
N ALA A 614 -15.87 75.03 52.76
CA ALA A 614 -16.21 74.08 53.82
C ALA A 614 -16.59 72.71 53.25
N ASP A 615 -17.35 72.68 52.16
CA ASP A 615 -17.77 71.48 51.45
C ASP A 615 -16.56 70.73 50.86
N VAL A 616 -15.66 71.43 50.16
CA VAL A 616 -14.41 70.87 49.64
C VAL A 616 -13.55 70.29 50.75
N THR A 617 -13.40 71.01 51.87
CA THR A 617 -12.62 70.54 53.02
C THR A 617 -13.23 69.28 53.63
N ALA A 618 -14.55 69.27 53.85
CA ALA A 618 -15.26 68.12 54.40
C ALA A 618 -15.17 66.88 53.49
N ILE A 619 -15.23 67.07 52.16
CA ILE A 619 -15.04 65.98 51.19
C ILE A 619 -13.60 65.45 51.29
N LYS A 620 -12.58 66.31 51.29
CA LYS A 620 -11.17 65.89 51.45
C LYS A 620 -10.97 65.07 52.73
N GLU A 621 -11.50 65.53 53.85
CA GLU A 621 -11.43 64.81 55.14
C GLU A 621 -12.17 63.47 55.07
N TRP A 622 -13.36 63.44 54.50
CA TRP A 622 -14.12 62.20 54.33
C TRP A 622 -13.36 61.16 53.49
N PHE A 623 -12.67 61.59 52.44
CA PHE A 623 -11.82 60.71 51.63
C PHE A 623 -10.55 60.25 52.35
N LYS A 624 -9.98 61.05 53.26
CA LYS A 624 -8.87 60.61 54.13
C LYS A 624 -9.31 59.46 55.05
N THR A 625 -10.50 59.56 55.64
CA THR A 625 -11.02 58.54 56.57
C THR A 625 -11.59 57.30 55.88
N ASN A 626 -11.96 57.40 54.59
CA ASN A 626 -12.71 56.33 53.88
C ASN A 626 -12.06 55.84 52.59
N ALA A 627 -10.76 56.12 52.41
CA ALA A 627 -10.02 55.90 51.17
C ALA A 627 -10.12 54.47 50.59
N SER A 628 -10.24 53.44 51.43
CA SER A 628 -10.27 52.02 51.03
C SER A 628 -11.60 51.53 50.43
N ASN A 629 -12.68 52.31 50.53
CA ASN A 629 -13.97 51.95 49.93
C ASN A 629 -14.04 52.46 48.49
N THR A 630 -13.55 51.66 47.54
CA THR A 630 -13.50 52.03 46.11
C THR A 630 -14.81 51.80 45.36
N GLY A 631 -15.73 50.96 45.86
CA GLY A 631 -16.93 50.54 45.11
C GLY A 631 -18.22 51.36 45.32
N HIS A 632 -18.30 52.25 46.32
CA HIS A 632 -19.60 52.76 46.77
C HIS A 632 -19.57 54.23 47.25
N ARG A 633 -18.93 55.13 46.48
CA ARG A 633 -18.82 56.58 46.77
C ARG A 633 -20.02 57.36 46.21
N ARG A 634 -21.21 57.08 46.75
CA ARG A 634 -22.48 57.52 46.14
C ARG A 634 -22.73 58.99 46.43
N PHE A 635 -22.77 59.81 45.40
CA PHE A 635 -23.16 61.21 45.44
C PHE A 635 -24.64 61.36 45.08
N GLU A 636 -25.46 61.63 46.09
CA GLU A 636 -26.93 61.65 45.98
C GLU A 636 -27.48 63.01 46.39
N GLN A 637 -28.48 63.48 45.65
CA GLN A 637 -29.24 64.69 46.00
C GLN A 637 -30.10 64.44 47.24
N SER A 638 -30.17 65.42 48.14
CA SER A 638 -31.01 65.44 49.34
C SER A 638 -31.75 66.77 49.47
N ASP A 639 -32.74 66.86 50.35
CA ASP A 639 -33.57 68.08 50.51
C ASP A 639 -32.74 69.31 50.91
N ASP A 640 -31.64 69.13 51.65
CA ASP A 640 -30.79 70.20 52.16
C ASP A 640 -29.52 70.44 51.32
N GLY A 641 -29.35 69.78 50.18
CA GLY A 641 -28.15 69.84 49.35
C GLY A 641 -27.75 68.46 48.83
N TRP A 642 -26.55 68.00 49.17
CA TRP A 642 -26.03 66.71 48.69
C TRP A 642 -25.57 65.81 49.83
N THR A 643 -25.54 64.52 49.56
CA THR A 643 -25.00 63.54 50.48
C THR A 643 -23.96 62.67 49.79
N LEU A 644 -22.84 62.45 50.49
CA LEU A 644 -21.82 61.48 50.09
C LEU A 644 -21.89 60.27 51.04
N LYS A 645 -22.26 59.13 50.48
CA LYS A 645 -22.50 57.87 51.20
C LYS A 645 -21.43 56.85 50.86
N LYS A 646 -21.06 56.02 51.84
CA LYS A 646 -20.16 54.87 51.64
C LYS A 646 -20.89 53.63 51.12
N THR A 647 -22.21 53.54 51.31
CA THR A 647 -23.06 52.43 50.84
C THR A 647 -24.51 52.89 50.70
N ARG A 648 -25.38 52.08 50.07
CA ARG A 648 -26.82 52.38 49.93
C ARG A 648 -27.55 52.56 51.28
N LYS A 649 -27.09 51.89 52.35
CA LYS A 649 -27.71 51.90 53.68
C LYS A 649 -26.90 52.72 54.70
N ASP A 650 -26.04 53.62 54.24
CA ASP A 650 -25.22 54.45 55.11
C ASP A 650 -26.11 55.32 56.01
N LYS A 651 -26.05 55.06 57.32
CA LYS A 651 -26.87 55.75 58.34
C LYS A 651 -26.30 57.11 58.74
N SER A 652 -25.04 57.39 58.37
CA SER A 652 -24.33 58.62 58.72
C SER A 652 -23.59 59.20 57.50
N PRO A 653 -24.32 59.60 56.44
CA PRO A 653 -23.71 60.22 55.26
C PRO A 653 -23.01 61.53 55.61
N LEU A 654 -21.96 61.87 54.86
CA LEU A 654 -21.47 63.24 54.84
C LEU A 654 -22.53 64.11 54.15
N LYS A 655 -22.99 65.15 54.84
CA LYS A 655 -23.81 66.20 54.25
C LYS A 655 -22.91 67.23 53.60
N ILE A 656 -23.19 67.54 52.35
CA ILE A 656 -22.52 68.56 51.55
C ILE A 656 -23.56 69.65 51.27
N GLY A 657 -23.19 70.91 51.43
CA GLY A 657 -24.03 72.07 51.18
C GLY A 657 -24.43 72.21 49.70
N LYS A 658 -24.94 73.39 49.33
CA LYS A 658 -25.47 73.66 47.98
C LYS A 658 -24.42 74.19 46.99
N SER A 659 -23.14 73.96 47.28
CA SER A 659 -22.02 74.42 46.42
C SER A 659 -21.82 73.59 45.15
N ILE A 660 -22.50 72.45 45.02
CA ILE A 660 -22.58 71.69 43.77
C ILE A 660 -23.98 71.90 43.18
N LEU A 661 -24.05 72.18 41.88
CA LEU A 661 -25.28 72.46 41.16
C LEU A 661 -25.51 71.40 40.08
N PHE A 662 -26.77 71.00 39.91
CA PHE A 662 -27.22 70.25 38.76
C PHE A 662 -28.12 71.15 37.91
N ASN A 663 -27.86 71.21 36.60
CA ASN A 663 -28.62 72.07 35.70
C ASN A 663 -30.04 71.52 35.45
N ALA A 664 -31.01 72.11 36.13
CA ALA A 664 -32.41 71.69 36.07
C ALA A 664 -33.07 71.84 34.69
N LYS A 665 -32.45 72.57 33.74
CA LYS A 665 -32.90 72.62 32.32
C LYS A 665 -33.10 71.21 31.74
N TRP A 666 -32.31 70.24 32.19
CA TRP A 666 -32.29 68.88 31.65
C TRP A 666 -33.10 67.85 32.46
N GLY A 667 -33.82 68.30 33.50
CA GLY A 667 -34.68 67.47 34.35
C GLY A 667 -34.21 67.42 35.81
N THR A 668 -34.48 66.30 36.50
CA THR A 668 -33.98 66.09 37.86
C THR A 668 -32.74 65.19 37.86
N TYR A 669 -31.83 65.40 38.83
CA TYR A 669 -30.59 64.65 38.93
C TYR A 669 -30.82 63.13 38.97
N LYS A 670 -31.78 62.66 39.79
CA LYS A 670 -32.09 61.23 39.95
C LYS A 670 -32.64 60.56 38.69
N ASP A 671 -33.25 61.33 37.79
CA ASP A 671 -33.81 60.80 36.55
C ASP A 671 -32.78 60.74 35.43
N ARG A 672 -31.75 61.59 35.49
CA ARG A 672 -30.78 61.77 34.41
C ARG A 672 -29.40 61.20 34.70
N VAL A 673 -28.98 61.15 35.96
CA VAL A 673 -27.63 60.77 36.36
C VAL A 673 -27.63 59.35 36.94
N ARG A 674 -26.79 58.50 36.38
CA ARG A 674 -26.49 57.15 36.86
C ARG A 674 -25.01 57.03 37.22
N SER A 675 -24.70 56.03 38.03
CA SER A 675 -23.33 55.78 38.43
C SER A 675 -22.51 55.34 37.23
N ALA A 676 -21.22 55.63 37.21
CA ALA A 676 -20.37 55.28 36.06
C ALA A 676 -20.30 53.76 35.79
N ASP A 677 -20.63 52.94 36.79
CA ASP A 677 -20.80 51.48 36.71
C ASP A 677 -22.26 51.02 36.46
N ASN A 678 -23.18 51.96 36.22
CA ASN A 678 -24.62 51.75 36.03
C ASN A 678 -25.37 51.07 37.20
N SER A 679 -24.76 50.94 38.39
CA SER A 679 -25.34 50.30 39.58
C SER A 679 -26.48 51.09 40.27
N GLY A 680 -26.76 52.33 39.88
CA GLY A 680 -27.97 53.04 40.31
C GLY A 680 -28.03 54.51 39.91
N ASN A 681 -29.09 55.21 40.34
CA ASN A 681 -29.36 56.60 39.99
C ASN A 681 -28.64 57.57 40.94
N TYR A 682 -27.32 57.66 40.81
CA TYR A 682 -26.44 58.51 41.60
C TYR A 682 -25.09 58.67 40.88
N GLY A 683 -24.40 59.79 41.00
CA GLY A 683 -23.02 59.95 40.54
C GLY A 683 -22.02 59.36 41.53
N GLN A 684 -20.82 59.02 41.08
CA GLN A 684 -19.74 58.51 41.92
C GLN A 684 -18.71 59.62 42.16
N MET A 685 -18.58 60.08 43.40
CA MET A 685 -17.55 61.07 43.73
C MET A 685 -16.18 60.40 43.82
N GLN A 686 -15.18 61.04 43.22
CA GLN A 686 -13.81 60.57 43.15
C GLN A 686 -12.84 61.70 43.48
N VAL A 687 -11.61 61.31 43.82
CA VAL A 687 -10.50 62.23 44.03
C VAL A 687 -9.25 61.73 43.30
N GLU A 688 -8.48 62.63 42.71
CA GLU A 688 -7.11 62.37 42.27
C GLU A 688 -6.15 62.81 43.37
N LYS A 689 -5.04 62.08 43.50
CA LYS A 689 -3.99 62.38 44.47
C LYS A 689 -2.65 62.50 43.76
N ASP A 690 -1.77 63.34 44.27
CA ASP A 690 -0.38 63.37 43.82
C ASP A 690 0.44 62.22 44.42
N GLY A 691 1.74 62.16 44.08
CA GLY A 691 2.67 61.16 44.59
C GLY A 691 2.91 61.21 46.11
N SER A 692 2.48 62.27 46.80
CA SER A 692 2.54 62.39 48.26
C SER A 692 1.26 61.91 48.97
N GLY A 693 0.21 61.62 48.18
CA GLY A 693 -1.10 61.23 48.68
C GLY A 693 -2.03 62.40 49.01
N GLU A 694 -1.62 63.63 48.70
CA GLU A 694 -2.45 64.83 48.83
C GLU A 694 -3.51 64.86 47.72
N ILE A 695 -4.75 65.23 48.05
CA ILE A 695 -5.84 65.32 47.07
C ILE A 695 -5.64 66.58 46.22
N THR A 696 -5.40 66.37 44.92
CA THR A 696 -5.18 67.43 43.92
C THR A 696 -6.41 67.74 43.08
N LYS A 697 -7.41 66.85 43.05
CA LYS A 697 -8.67 67.06 42.33
C LYS A 697 -9.82 66.29 42.98
N ILE A 698 -11.02 66.86 42.94
CA ILE A 698 -12.29 66.24 43.32
C ILE A 698 -13.21 66.32 42.11
N PHE A 699 -13.81 65.20 41.72
CA PHE A 699 -14.71 65.13 40.56
C PHE A 699 -15.82 64.11 40.78
N ILE A 700 -16.89 64.22 39.99
CA ILE A 700 -18.00 63.27 39.97
C ILE A 700 -17.96 62.53 38.64
N GLU A 701 -17.87 61.20 38.69
CA GLU A 701 -18.05 60.32 37.54
C GLU A 701 -19.49 59.85 37.44
N TYR A 702 -20.06 59.89 36.24
CA TYR A 702 -21.43 59.46 36.02
C TYR A 702 -21.68 59.02 34.58
N THR A 703 -22.80 58.35 34.35
CA THR A 703 -23.38 58.10 33.03
C THR A 703 -24.75 58.78 32.96
N LEU A 704 -25.24 59.03 31.74
CA LEU A 704 -26.60 59.49 31.54
C LEU A 704 -27.58 58.31 31.45
N THR A 705 -28.81 58.49 31.96
CA THR A 705 -29.85 57.45 31.88
C THR A 705 -30.13 57.04 30.43
N GLY A 706 -29.81 55.80 30.08
CA GLY A 706 -29.99 55.24 28.73
C GLY A 706 -28.71 55.25 27.87
N GLY A 707 -27.65 55.92 28.31
CA GLY A 707 -26.34 55.93 27.65
C GLY A 707 -25.31 55.01 28.34
N THR A 708 -24.24 54.70 27.61
CA THR A 708 -23.07 53.95 28.14
C THR A 708 -21.84 54.82 28.32
N GLU A 709 -21.89 56.05 27.84
CA GLU A 709 -20.77 56.99 27.91
C GLU A 709 -20.58 57.54 29.32
N LYS A 710 -19.31 57.61 29.74
CA LYS A 710 -18.91 58.09 31.06
C LYS A 710 -18.50 59.55 30.97
N TYR A 711 -19.08 60.36 31.83
CA TYR A 711 -18.81 61.77 31.97
C TYR A 711 -18.15 62.06 33.30
N THR A 712 -17.37 63.14 33.35
CA THR A 712 -16.75 63.62 34.59
C THR A 712 -17.09 65.09 34.79
N ALA A 713 -17.45 65.46 36.02
CA ALA A 713 -17.66 66.85 36.42
C ALA A 713 -16.63 67.23 37.48
N GLU A 714 -15.75 68.18 37.15
CA GLU A 714 -14.75 68.68 38.09
C GLU A 714 -15.40 69.60 39.13
N ILE A 715 -15.21 69.28 40.41
CA ILE A 715 -15.75 70.05 41.54
C ILE A 715 -14.68 70.96 42.13
N TRP A 716 -13.46 70.45 42.26
CA TRP A 716 -12.32 71.20 42.78
C TRP A 716 -11.02 70.67 42.18
N LYS A 717 -10.05 71.55 41.97
CA LYS A 717 -8.70 71.22 41.54
C LYS A 717 -7.72 72.20 42.17
N GLN A 718 -6.57 71.69 42.62
CA GLN A 718 -5.48 72.46 43.24
C GLN A 718 -4.85 73.45 42.28
#